data_AF-A0A0C3INP8-F1
#
_entry.id   AF-A0A0C3INP8-F1
#
_cell.length_a   1.000
_cell.length_b   1.000
_cell.length_c   1.000
_cell.angle_alpha   90.00
_cell.angle_beta   90.00
_cell.angle_gamma   90.00
#
_symmetry.space_group_name_H-M   'P 1'
#
loop_
_entity.id
_entity.type
_entity.pdbx_description
1 polymer ?
#
loop_
_entity_poly.entity_id
_entity_poly.type
_entity_poly.pdbx_seq_one_letter_code
_entity_poly.pdbx_strand_id
1 'polypeptide(L)'
;MEYKPGSPPPVHNVLRPHHIDVFAMILLAFKEFYGKLPPKFLLYIYRFLILEVSEAVQPATHQETVDFLKGAPQINNLNVQNYILAFESVPKQLTSVAQFTSFFHSSPVFWYHPAFINCSKLSFRIQFRRSPFGFFCRRCYVAYARLSFYGVMELQKDYQSWCAGDTKAGCGPVEKDLLTGDVWLFTTMSDYGLTAHPEPFEAWEKGRDTGDDVIGPENLRRYFEQMFHTNNDSGIRQNALLNLIRMHYVRKEYAAASKVCEGYLLQEAISVARTCGDRITLQHCISMLHRLPTSNGVPVLNEIQPDLHPFEVLYDVAKLLQPQSGQPLTLAFEKLSQAIGLYNSWVDLKKISPHERERLGLHAMQAVLWSALGCHSLAKVEESIIQAFSRWGDDDPNRLNSVLNQAYRMARNGLYQDALTLLVQPRTWRGLSLDLYQEWANMIWHILALRTSRRGQRRLFHDFLLPRQPSTSTFVSKEYFFDDSPTPLPPMSDELHQTNLDARWQRHGQAVTAIQPLLQSLWNSEFQGRFPLYRLGIVLLADAGLGFGMSKHCQSLIEGILPQLLPGHDVEHRALACYTLGRCIIASSDAESAELRSALPHLLMAENDYVHLEMFEAASDVQWLLMVVYHNLGMATEGAAVYERYNCSTARIRMYEESPVDEEAEKVWALVTDVGALLAGR
;
A
#
# COMPACT_ATOMS: atom_id res chain seq x y z
N MET A 1 9.25 -15.08 46.51
CA MET A 1 8.97 -13.77 45.90
C MET A 1 7.57 -13.83 45.35
N GLU A 2 6.63 -13.12 45.97
CA GLU A 2 5.26 -13.02 45.47
C GLU A 2 5.26 -12.30 44.11
N TYR A 3 4.65 -12.94 43.11
CA TYR A 3 4.51 -12.42 41.77
C TYR A 3 3.60 -11.19 41.80
N LYS A 4 4.13 -10.02 41.42
CA LYS A 4 3.31 -8.82 41.27
C LYS A 4 2.43 -8.97 40.02
N PRO A 5 1.10 -8.81 40.13
CA PRO A 5 0.23 -8.76 38.96
C PRO A 5 0.66 -7.62 38.03
N GLY A 6 0.82 -7.93 36.74
CA GLY A 6 1.28 -6.98 35.72
C GLY A 6 2.77 -7.03 35.35
N SER A 7 3.55 -7.97 35.91
CA SER A 7 4.88 -8.25 35.37
C SER A 7 4.77 -9.08 34.08
N PRO A 8 5.51 -8.74 33.00
CA PRO A 8 5.49 -9.53 31.78
C PRO A 8 5.97 -10.95 32.09
N PRO A 9 5.40 -11.98 31.45
CA PRO A 9 5.77 -13.36 31.72
C PRO A 9 7.28 -13.55 31.52
N PRO A 10 7.94 -14.40 32.33
CA PRO A 10 9.36 -14.67 32.17
C PRO A 10 9.60 -15.24 30.77
N VAL A 11 10.39 -14.54 29.95
CA VAL A 11 10.78 -15.01 28.63
C VAL A 11 11.63 -16.26 28.79
N HIS A 12 11.15 -17.39 28.25
CA HIS A 12 11.90 -18.65 28.20
C HIS A 12 13.11 -18.49 27.27
N ASN A 13 14.26 -18.14 27.84
CA ASN A 13 15.51 -18.08 27.09
C ASN A 13 16.17 -19.46 27.02
N VAL A 14 16.08 -20.12 25.86
CA VAL A 14 16.80 -21.36 25.58
C VAL A 14 18.19 -21.00 25.02
N LEU A 15 19.25 -21.52 25.64
CA LEU A 15 20.60 -21.30 25.18
C LEU A 15 20.86 -22.15 23.93
N ARG A 16 21.00 -21.51 22.76
CA ARG A 16 21.26 -22.16 21.47
C ARG A 16 22.73 -22.05 21.07
N PRO A 17 23.23 -22.91 20.15
CA PRO A 17 24.60 -22.87 19.65
C PRO A 17 25.10 -21.50 19.20
N HIS A 18 24.32 -20.78 18.38
CA HIS A 18 24.71 -19.45 17.87
C HIS A 18 24.90 -18.39 18.97
N HIS A 19 24.19 -18.51 20.11
CA HIS A 19 24.39 -17.59 21.24
C HIS A 19 25.81 -17.68 21.79
N ILE A 20 26.48 -18.84 21.68
CA ILE A 20 27.84 -19.06 22.16
C ILE A 20 28.84 -18.27 21.30
N ASP A 21 28.62 -18.23 19.98
CA ASP A 21 29.44 -17.45 19.06
C ASP A 21 29.27 -15.94 19.26
N VAL A 22 28.03 -15.46 19.36
CA VAL A 22 27.73 -14.06 19.68
C VAL A 22 28.35 -13.66 21.02
N PHE A 23 28.26 -14.55 22.01
CA PHE A 23 28.88 -14.37 23.31
C PHE A 23 30.42 -14.35 23.22
N ALA A 24 31.03 -15.24 22.46
CA ALA A 24 32.47 -15.27 22.21
C ALA A 24 32.95 -13.98 21.53
N MET A 25 32.22 -13.47 20.53
CA MET A 25 32.53 -12.19 19.89
C MET A 25 32.52 -11.02 20.89
N ILE A 26 31.50 -10.97 21.76
CA ILE A 26 31.41 -9.94 22.81
C ILE A 26 32.60 -10.08 23.79
N LEU A 27 32.95 -11.30 24.19
CA LEU A 27 34.09 -11.56 25.07
C LEU A 27 35.41 -11.10 24.43
N LEU A 28 35.69 -11.51 23.20
CA LEU A 28 36.91 -11.14 22.49
C LEU A 28 37.00 -9.62 22.31
N ALA A 29 35.91 -8.96 21.91
CA ALA A 29 35.91 -7.54 21.59
C ALA A 29 36.04 -6.64 22.83
N PHE A 30 35.38 -7.02 23.94
CA PHE A 30 35.27 -6.17 25.13
C PHE A 30 36.11 -6.61 26.33
N LYS A 31 36.71 -7.81 26.31
CA LYS A 31 37.65 -8.29 27.35
C LYS A 31 39.09 -8.38 26.84
N GLU A 32 39.32 -9.14 25.77
CA GLU A 32 40.69 -9.48 25.33
C GLU A 32 41.34 -8.38 24.47
N PHE A 33 40.55 -7.83 23.54
CA PHE A 33 40.99 -6.80 22.60
C PHE A 33 40.46 -5.40 22.93
N TYR A 34 39.98 -5.18 24.17
CA TYR A 34 39.43 -3.89 24.60
C TYR A 34 40.42 -2.74 24.38
N GLY A 35 39.99 -1.72 23.65
CA GLY A 35 40.80 -0.54 23.31
C GLY A 35 41.93 -0.78 22.31
N LYS A 36 42.10 -2.02 21.80
CA LYS A 36 43.11 -2.38 20.80
C LYS A 36 42.55 -2.44 19.37
N LEU A 37 41.24 -2.51 19.23
CA LEU A 37 40.54 -2.60 17.95
C LEU A 37 40.31 -1.21 17.32
N PRO A 38 40.45 -1.06 15.99
CA PRO A 38 40.14 0.20 15.31
C PRO A 38 38.66 0.60 15.43
N PRO A 39 38.33 1.90 15.52
CA PRO A 39 36.94 2.37 15.66
C PRO A 39 36.01 1.95 14.52
N LYS A 40 36.50 1.91 13.26
CA LYS A 40 35.71 1.49 12.09
C LYS A 40 35.35 0.01 12.14
N PHE A 41 36.29 -0.83 12.59
CA PHE A 41 36.06 -2.25 12.80
C PHE A 41 35.09 -2.50 13.97
N LEU A 42 35.24 -1.75 15.07
CA LEU A 42 34.34 -1.83 16.21
C LEU A 42 32.89 -1.45 15.84
N LEU A 43 32.70 -0.40 15.04
CA LEU A 43 31.38 0.00 14.52
C LEU A 43 30.76 -1.11 13.64
N TYR A 44 31.58 -1.78 12.82
CA TYR A 44 31.15 -2.90 11.98
C TYR A 44 30.67 -4.09 12.83
N ILE A 45 31.44 -4.45 13.87
CA ILE A 45 31.04 -5.47 14.85
C ILE A 45 29.76 -5.05 15.59
N TYR A 46 29.64 -3.79 16.03
CA TYR A 46 28.44 -3.32 16.73
C TYR A 46 27.18 -3.48 15.88
N ARG A 47 27.23 -3.19 14.58
CA ARG A 47 26.08 -3.37 13.68
C ARG A 47 25.63 -4.82 13.59
N PHE A 48 26.59 -5.74 13.49
CA PHE A 48 26.32 -7.17 13.48
C PHE A 48 25.77 -7.67 14.82
N LEU A 49 26.46 -7.36 15.93
CA LEU A 49 26.04 -7.77 17.25
C LEU A 49 24.66 -7.22 17.63
N ILE A 50 24.28 -6.01 17.18
CA ILE A 50 22.94 -5.47 17.46
C ILE A 50 21.85 -6.30 16.78
N LEU A 51 22.10 -6.80 15.56
CA LEU A 51 21.16 -7.63 14.81
C LEU A 51 21.07 -9.04 15.41
N GLU A 52 22.19 -9.64 15.79
CA GLU A 52 22.21 -10.97 16.40
C GLU A 52 21.66 -10.96 17.83
N VAL A 53 21.99 -9.95 18.63
CA VAL A 53 21.49 -9.82 20.02
C VAL A 53 19.99 -9.46 20.08
N SER A 54 19.45 -8.85 19.03
CA SER A 54 18.01 -8.61 18.97
C SER A 54 17.19 -9.87 18.72
N GLU A 55 17.83 -10.98 18.31
CA GLU A 55 17.17 -12.27 17.98
C GLU A 55 16.03 -12.11 16.96
N ALA A 56 16.06 -11.03 16.16
CA ALA A 56 14.99 -10.65 15.23
C ALA A 56 15.20 -11.18 13.80
N VAL A 57 16.36 -11.79 13.54
CA VAL A 57 16.73 -12.39 12.25
C VAL A 57 17.13 -13.84 12.50
N GLN A 58 17.01 -14.70 11.49
CA GLN A 58 17.57 -16.05 11.56
C GLN A 58 19.07 -15.96 11.91
N PRO A 59 19.55 -16.78 12.86
CA PRO A 59 20.91 -16.67 13.35
C PRO A 59 21.91 -17.03 12.26
N ALA A 60 22.93 -16.18 12.07
CA ALA A 60 24.01 -16.48 11.15
C ALA A 60 24.76 -17.74 11.57
N THR A 61 25.10 -18.60 10.60
CA THR A 61 25.94 -19.77 10.85
C THR A 61 27.35 -19.37 11.28
N HIS A 62 28.09 -20.30 11.89
CA HIS A 62 29.50 -20.06 12.27
C HIS A 62 30.31 -19.58 11.06
N GLN A 63 30.13 -20.24 9.91
CA GLN A 63 30.84 -19.93 8.68
C GLN A 63 30.48 -18.54 8.14
N GLU A 64 29.18 -18.19 8.10
CA GLU A 64 28.73 -16.86 7.70
C GLU A 64 29.24 -15.76 8.63
N THR A 65 29.33 -16.04 9.94
CA THR A 65 29.88 -15.11 10.93
C THR A 65 31.38 -14.89 10.72
N VAL A 66 32.14 -15.95 10.44
CA VAL A 66 33.56 -15.87 10.10
C VAL A 66 33.78 -15.12 8.78
N ASP A 67 32.97 -15.40 7.76
CA ASP A 67 33.06 -14.74 6.46
C ASP A 67 32.68 -13.26 6.56
N PHE A 68 31.69 -12.91 7.39
CA PHE A 68 31.37 -11.53 7.74
C PHE A 68 32.56 -10.81 8.40
N LEU A 69 33.22 -11.44 9.37
CA LEU A 69 34.42 -10.88 10.01
C LEU A 69 35.59 -10.72 9.04
N LYS A 70 35.74 -11.62 8.07
CA LYS A 70 36.72 -11.52 6.98
C LYS A 70 36.37 -10.44 5.95
N GLY A 71 35.12 -10.00 5.87
CA GLY A 71 34.68 -8.87 5.03
C GLY A 71 34.83 -7.49 5.69
N ALA A 72 35.33 -7.43 6.92
CA ALA A 72 35.34 -6.20 7.71
C ALA A 72 36.31 -5.12 7.16
N PRO A 73 36.10 -3.84 7.49
CA PRO A 73 37.07 -2.80 7.15
C PRO A 73 38.36 -2.95 7.97
N GLN A 74 39.52 -2.70 7.36
CA GLN A 74 40.85 -2.69 7.99
C GLN A 74 41.39 -4.07 8.45
N ILE A 75 41.12 -5.13 7.67
CA ILE A 75 41.62 -6.50 7.89
C ILE A 75 43.14 -6.57 7.99
N ASN A 76 43.86 -5.68 7.32
CA ASN A 76 45.33 -5.64 7.34
C ASN A 76 45.92 -5.21 8.71
N ASN A 77 45.09 -4.79 9.66
CA ASN A 77 45.54 -4.48 11.01
C ASN A 77 45.80 -5.78 11.80
N LEU A 78 47.01 -5.92 12.35
CA LEU A 78 47.43 -7.09 13.13
C LEU A 78 46.45 -7.42 14.28
N ASN A 79 45.89 -6.41 14.96
CA ASN A 79 44.94 -6.65 16.06
C ASN A 79 43.60 -7.20 15.56
N VAL A 80 43.20 -6.86 14.33
CA VAL A 80 41.98 -7.38 13.69
C VAL A 80 42.21 -8.82 13.23
N GLN A 81 43.37 -9.11 12.63
CA GLN A 81 43.74 -10.49 12.25
C GLN A 81 43.82 -11.41 13.46
N ASN A 82 44.45 -10.94 14.54
CA ASN A 82 44.53 -11.69 15.79
C ASN A 82 43.14 -11.93 16.41
N TYR A 83 42.22 -10.98 16.30
CA TYR A 83 40.83 -11.15 16.74
C TYR A 83 40.10 -12.22 15.91
N ILE A 84 40.23 -12.19 14.59
CA ILE A 84 39.59 -13.17 13.68
C ILE A 84 40.15 -14.57 13.94
N LEU A 85 41.46 -14.70 14.03
CA LEU A 85 42.11 -15.98 14.35
C LEU A 85 41.71 -16.51 15.73
N ALA A 86 41.57 -15.63 16.72
CA ALA A 86 41.08 -16.01 18.04
C ALA A 86 39.64 -16.54 17.95
N PHE A 87 38.76 -15.88 17.20
CA PHE A 87 37.38 -16.31 16.99
C PHE A 87 37.28 -17.64 16.25
N GLU A 88 38.03 -17.83 15.16
CA GLU A 88 38.08 -19.11 14.41
C GLU A 88 38.59 -20.29 15.26
N SER A 89 39.36 -19.99 16.31
CA SER A 89 39.86 -21.02 17.23
C SER A 89 38.86 -21.42 18.33
N VAL A 90 37.78 -20.66 18.53
CA VAL A 90 36.79 -20.89 19.61
C VAL A 90 36.17 -22.29 19.55
N PRO A 91 35.68 -22.80 18.40
CA PRO A 91 35.11 -24.16 18.33
C PRO A 91 36.12 -25.24 18.74
N LYS A 92 37.40 -25.05 18.39
CA LYS A 92 38.48 -25.99 18.75
C LYS A 92 38.82 -25.95 20.24
N GLN A 93 38.64 -24.80 20.89
CA GLN A 93 38.87 -24.63 22.32
C GLN A 93 37.71 -25.14 23.19
N LEU A 94 36.51 -25.29 22.61
CA LEU A 94 35.29 -25.70 23.32
C LEU A 94 34.93 -27.17 23.05
N THR A 95 35.94 -28.05 23.05
CA THR A 95 35.78 -29.49 22.76
C THR A 95 35.49 -30.34 24.00
N SER A 96 35.84 -29.85 25.19
CA SER A 96 35.53 -30.51 26.46
C SER A 96 34.49 -29.74 27.26
N VAL A 97 33.61 -30.46 27.96
CA VAL A 97 32.63 -29.92 28.92
C VAL A 97 33.30 -29.03 29.98
N ALA A 98 34.51 -29.39 30.42
CA ALA A 98 35.26 -28.59 31.40
C ALA A 98 35.72 -27.23 30.84
N GLN A 99 36.14 -27.21 29.58
CA GLN A 99 36.52 -25.97 28.87
C GLN A 99 35.30 -25.10 28.60
N PHE A 100 34.18 -25.72 28.22
CA PHE A 100 32.89 -25.07 28.02
C PHE A 100 32.38 -24.41 29.31
N THR A 101 32.51 -25.12 30.43
CA THR A 101 32.15 -24.61 31.76
C THR A 101 33.06 -23.45 32.17
N SER A 102 34.38 -23.58 31.96
CA SER A 102 35.35 -22.50 32.21
C SER A 102 35.06 -21.25 31.38
N PHE A 103 34.63 -21.41 30.12
CA PHE A 103 34.29 -20.31 29.22
C PHE A 103 33.13 -19.46 29.78
N PHE A 104 32.02 -20.08 30.19
CA PHE A 104 30.90 -19.37 30.81
C PHE A 104 31.23 -18.81 32.20
N HIS A 105 32.07 -19.48 32.99
CA HIS A 105 32.56 -18.94 34.27
C HIS A 105 33.56 -17.78 34.12
N SER A 106 34.10 -17.54 32.93
CA SER A 106 34.96 -16.38 32.66
C SER A 106 34.17 -15.06 32.48
N SER A 107 32.83 -15.15 32.42
CA SER A 107 31.88 -14.07 32.13
C SER A 107 31.43 -13.19 33.31
N PRO A 108 31.38 -13.64 34.59
CA PRO A 108 30.98 -12.79 35.72
C PRO A 108 31.88 -11.55 35.93
N VAL A 109 33.04 -11.50 35.28
CA VAL A 109 33.93 -10.33 35.21
C VAL A 109 33.21 -9.09 34.65
N PHE A 110 32.19 -9.26 33.80
CA PHE A 110 31.36 -8.17 33.28
C PHE A 110 30.27 -7.68 34.25
N TRP A 111 30.01 -8.41 35.35
CA TRP A 111 28.79 -8.24 36.17
C TRP A 111 29.00 -8.15 37.69
N TYR A 112 29.97 -8.88 38.28
CA TYR A 112 29.95 -9.20 39.71
C TYR A 112 31.27 -9.07 40.51
N HIS A 113 32.46 -8.85 39.93
CA HIS A 113 33.68 -8.94 40.74
C HIS A 113 33.92 -7.68 41.63
N PRO A 114 33.97 -7.78 42.98
CA PRO A 114 34.15 -6.64 43.89
C PRO A 114 35.62 -6.16 44.03
N ALA A 115 36.58 -6.82 43.38
CA ALA A 115 38.01 -6.58 43.59
C ALA A 115 38.58 -5.42 42.73
N PHE A 116 37.74 -4.75 41.93
CA PHE A 116 38.12 -3.68 41.00
C PHE A 116 37.38 -2.37 41.30
N ILE A 117 37.09 -2.09 42.57
CA ILE A 117 36.34 -0.89 43.03
C ILE A 117 37.16 0.41 42.89
N ASN A 118 38.48 0.35 42.69
CA ASN A 118 39.37 1.53 42.81
C ASN A 118 39.90 2.14 41.50
N CYS A 119 39.21 2.05 40.36
CA CYS A 119 39.63 2.77 39.15
C CYS A 119 38.47 3.47 38.45
N SER A 120 38.75 4.62 37.83
CA SER A 120 37.91 5.51 37.00
C SER A 120 37.08 4.85 35.87
N LYS A 121 37.05 3.52 35.81
CA LYS A 121 36.31 2.65 34.88
C LYS A 121 34.87 2.35 35.32
N LEU A 122 34.36 3.01 36.37
CA LEU A 122 33.02 2.78 36.93
C LEU A 122 31.90 3.13 35.92
N SER A 123 32.07 4.23 35.17
CA SER A 123 31.06 4.75 34.23
C SER A 123 30.78 3.80 33.07
N PHE A 124 31.84 3.20 32.48
CA PHE A 124 31.72 2.24 31.37
C PHE A 124 31.05 0.92 31.79
N ARG A 125 31.30 0.44 33.03
CA ARG A 125 30.75 -0.84 33.52
C ARG A 125 29.27 -0.76 33.91
N ILE A 126 28.84 0.35 34.50
CA ILE A 126 27.42 0.59 34.82
C ILE A 126 26.61 0.72 33.52
N GLN A 127 27.19 1.34 32.49
CA GLN A 127 26.60 1.41 31.15
C GLN A 127 26.54 0.03 30.48
N PHE A 128 27.60 -0.79 30.57
CA PHE A 128 27.61 -2.13 29.98
C PHE A 128 26.56 -3.07 30.61
N ARG A 129 26.39 -3.02 31.94
CA ARG A 129 25.37 -3.80 32.66
C ARG A 129 23.93 -3.50 32.21
N ARG A 130 23.68 -2.26 31.80
CA ARG A 130 22.36 -1.78 31.31
C ARG A 130 22.28 -1.74 29.79
N SER A 131 23.36 -2.09 29.09
CA SER A 131 23.41 -2.16 27.63
C SER A 131 22.71 -3.44 27.12
N PRO A 132 22.21 -3.45 25.87
CA PRO A 132 21.61 -4.64 25.27
C PRO A 132 22.58 -5.83 25.21
N PHE A 133 23.84 -5.61 24.84
CA PHE A 133 24.89 -6.66 24.84
C PHE A 133 25.09 -7.24 26.23
N GLY A 134 25.03 -6.37 27.23
CA GLY A 134 25.05 -6.80 28.59
C GLY A 134 23.88 -7.72 28.90
N PHE A 135 22.64 -7.23 28.73
CA PHE A 135 21.44 -8.01 29.03
C PHE A 135 21.47 -9.38 28.37
N PHE A 136 21.94 -9.46 27.12
CA PHE A 136 22.17 -10.71 26.40
C PHE A 136 23.17 -11.64 27.13
N CYS A 137 24.39 -11.18 27.41
CA CYS A 137 25.37 -11.99 28.13
C CYS A 137 24.85 -12.51 29.48
N ARG A 138 24.09 -11.68 30.21
CA ARG A 138 23.45 -12.09 31.46
C ARG A 138 22.36 -13.13 31.24
N ARG A 139 21.51 -12.97 30.22
CA ARG A 139 20.49 -13.95 29.82
C ARG A 139 21.13 -15.30 29.48
N CYS A 140 22.20 -15.31 28.67
CA CYS A 140 22.94 -16.52 28.32
C CYS A 140 23.56 -17.19 29.55
N TYR A 141 24.19 -16.43 30.45
CA TYR A 141 24.78 -16.98 31.67
C TYR A 141 23.72 -17.55 32.63
N VAL A 142 22.60 -16.86 32.82
CA VAL A 142 21.50 -17.35 33.66
C VAL A 142 20.88 -18.61 33.05
N ALA A 143 20.71 -18.67 31.72
CA ALA A 143 20.25 -19.88 31.04
C ALA A 143 21.24 -21.03 31.21
N TYR A 144 22.54 -20.78 31.03
CA TYR A 144 23.60 -21.76 31.26
C TYR A 144 23.58 -22.31 32.69
N ALA A 145 23.46 -21.43 33.70
CA ALA A 145 23.45 -21.84 35.11
C ALA A 145 22.24 -22.71 35.50
N ARG A 146 21.21 -22.78 34.65
CA ARG A 146 20.02 -23.62 34.85
C ARG A 146 20.13 -24.98 34.18
N LEU A 147 21.12 -25.20 33.31
CA LEU A 147 21.33 -26.49 32.67
C LEU A 147 21.86 -27.51 33.68
N SER A 148 21.37 -28.74 33.59
CA SER A 148 21.99 -29.87 34.27
C SER A 148 23.33 -30.22 33.60
N PHE A 149 24.14 -31.06 34.25
CA PHE A 149 25.38 -31.55 33.63
C PHE A 149 25.13 -32.22 32.27
N TYR A 150 24.02 -32.95 32.15
CA TYR A 150 23.59 -33.59 30.91
C TYR A 150 23.14 -32.57 29.84
N GLY A 151 22.45 -31.50 30.25
CA GLY A 151 22.13 -30.36 29.37
C GLY A 151 23.36 -29.63 28.84
N VAL A 152 24.41 -29.50 29.64
CA VAL A 152 25.68 -28.91 29.19
C VAL A 152 26.41 -29.83 28.20
N MET A 153 26.37 -31.15 28.40
CA MET A 153 26.95 -32.11 27.46
C MET A 153 26.28 -32.05 26.10
N GLU A 154 24.95 -32.02 26.04
CA GLU A 154 24.24 -31.99 24.76
C GLU A 154 24.38 -30.63 24.08
N LEU A 155 24.34 -29.51 24.83
CA LEU A 155 24.63 -28.19 24.24
C LEU A 155 26.03 -28.12 23.63
N GLN A 156 27.03 -28.76 24.25
CA GLN A 156 28.38 -28.81 23.72
C GLN A 156 28.45 -29.63 22.44
N LYS A 157 27.73 -30.76 22.38
CA LYS A 157 27.61 -31.58 21.17
C LYS A 157 26.87 -30.84 20.06
N ASP A 158 25.77 -30.17 20.38
CA ASP A 158 24.97 -29.34 19.46
C ASP A 158 25.77 -28.15 18.93
N TYR A 159 26.63 -27.54 19.76
CA TYR A 159 27.53 -26.49 19.31
C TYR A 159 28.56 -27.00 18.30
N GLN A 160 29.16 -28.17 18.56
CA GLN A 160 30.13 -28.77 17.65
C GLN A 160 29.49 -29.21 16.32
N SER A 161 28.28 -29.79 16.36
CA SER A 161 27.55 -30.14 15.12
C SER A 161 27.10 -28.91 14.34
N TRP A 162 26.68 -27.84 15.03
CA TRP A 162 26.33 -26.57 14.40
C TRP A 162 27.53 -25.90 13.74
N CYS A 163 28.69 -25.86 14.41
CA CYS A 163 29.95 -25.39 13.81
C CYS A 163 30.41 -26.26 12.62
N ALA A 164 30.05 -27.54 12.60
CA ALA A 164 30.32 -28.44 11.47
C ALA A 164 29.34 -28.28 10.29
N GLY A 165 28.33 -27.42 10.42
CA GLY A 165 27.40 -27.07 9.34
C GLY A 165 25.96 -27.55 9.53
N ASP A 166 25.61 -28.19 10.65
CA ASP A 166 24.23 -28.58 10.94
C ASP A 166 23.43 -27.41 11.54
N THR A 167 22.67 -26.70 10.71
CA THR A 167 21.89 -25.53 11.12
C THR A 167 20.68 -25.85 12.00
N LYS A 168 20.31 -27.14 12.13
CA LYS A 168 19.14 -27.58 12.93
C LYS A 168 19.51 -28.06 14.33
N ALA A 169 20.79 -28.27 14.62
CA ALA A 169 21.28 -28.72 15.92
C ALA A 169 20.88 -27.73 17.05
N GLY A 170 20.31 -28.25 18.15
CA GLY A 170 19.88 -27.44 19.30
C GLY A 170 18.71 -26.48 19.06
N CYS A 171 18.08 -26.50 17.88
CA CYS A 171 16.96 -25.62 17.51
C CYS A 171 15.59 -26.33 17.48
N GLY A 172 15.51 -27.58 17.94
CA GLY A 172 14.26 -28.35 18.00
C GLY A 172 13.30 -27.88 19.11
N PRO A 173 12.01 -28.25 19.04
CA PRO A 173 11.05 -27.98 20.11
C PRO A 173 11.48 -28.72 21.38
N VAL A 174 11.58 -27.99 22.50
CA VAL A 174 11.86 -28.58 23.81
C VAL A 174 10.60 -29.30 24.29
N GLU A 175 10.58 -30.63 24.24
CA GLU A 175 9.51 -31.43 24.84
C GLU A 175 9.53 -31.23 26.35
N LYS A 176 8.50 -30.55 26.88
CA LYS A 176 8.30 -30.39 28.33
C LYS A 176 7.50 -31.59 28.81
N ASP A 177 8.15 -32.57 29.42
CA ASP A 177 7.45 -33.69 30.06
C ASP A 177 6.93 -33.24 31.44
N LEU A 178 5.61 -33.29 31.64
CA LEU A 178 4.94 -32.88 32.87
C LEU A 178 5.09 -33.93 34.00
N LEU A 179 5.41 -35.17 33.66
CA LEU A 179 5.41 -36.31 34.59
C LEU A 179 6.83 -36.75 34.99
N THR A 180 7.80 -36.54 34.10
CA THR A 180 9.20 -36.86 34.33
C THR A 180 9.97 -35.57 34.56
N GLY A 181 10.64 -35.41 35.72
CA GLY A 181 11.46 -34.21 35.93
C GLY A 181 12.49 -34.06 34.80
N ASP A 182 12.52 -32.90 34.13
CA ASP A 182 13.41 -32.67 32.99
C ASP A 182 14.86 -32.98 33.36
N VAL A 183 15.43 -34.03 32.78
CA VAL A 183 16.82 -34.45 32.99
C VAL A 183 17.81 -33.35 32.55
N TRP A 184 17.33 -32.41 31.75
CA TRP A 184 18.10 -31.37 31.05
C TRP A 184 18.20 -30.04 31.79
N LEU A 185 17.19 -29.69 32.61
CA LEU A 185 17.03 -28.37 33.20
C LEU A 185 16.66 -28.46 34.68
N PHE A 186 17.22 -27.58 35.50
CA PHE A 186 16.69 -27.32 36.84
C PHE A 186 15.39 -26.52 36.70
N THR A 187 14.26 -27.23 36.65
CA THR A 187 12.94 -26.64 36.47
C THR A 187 12.52 -25.84 37.69
N THR A 188 11.89 -24.71 37.41
CA THR A 188 11.25 -23.81 38.36
C THR A 188 9.76 -23.75 38.05
N MET A 189 8.93 -23.31 39.00
CA MET A 189 7.47 -23.19 38.78
C MET A 189 7.10 -22.33 37.56
N SER A 190 7.98 -21.43 37.10
CA SER A 190 7.81 -20.64 35.89
C SER A 190 8.03 -21.41 34.57
N ASP A 191 8.71 -22.56 34.57
CA ASP A 191 9.02 -23.32 33.35
C ASP A 191 7.90 -24.22 32.87
N TYR A 192 7.03 -24.61 33.80
CA TYR A 192 5.81 -25.37 33.51
C TYR A 192 4.74 -24.54 32.78
N GLY A 193 4.87 -23.20 32.77
CA GLY A 193 3.99 -22.33 32.00
C GLY A 193 4.29 -22.38 30.50
N LEU A 194 3.32 -22.80 29.70
CA LEU A 194 3.30 -22.57 28.25
C LEU A 194 2.92 -21.10 28.02
N THR A 195 3.92 -20.27 27.71
CA THR A 195 3.71 -18.85 27.40
C THR A 195 3.46 -18.65 25.91
N ALA A 196 2.88 -17.51 25.55
CA ALA A 196 2.67 -17.16 24.15
C ALA A 196 3.97 -17.06 23.33
N HIS A 197 3.93 -17.58 22.10
CA HIS A 197 4.96 -17.54 21.08
C HIS A 197 4.49 -16.71 19.88
N PRO A 198 5.36 -15.85 19.29
CA PRO A 198 4.98 -14.99 18.17
C PRO A 198 4.87 -15.74 16.82
N GLU A 199 5.47 -16.93 16.68
CA GLU A 199 5.56 -17.66 15.41
C GLU A 199 4.21 -17.90 14.71
N PRO A 200 3.11 -18.25 15.41
CA PRO A 200 1.82 -18.43 14.74
C PRO A 200 1.23 -17.11 14.25
N PHE A 201 1.57 -15.98 14.87
CA PHE A 201 1.15 -14.66 14.38
C PHE A 201 1.93 -14.28 13.11
N GLU A 202 3.24 -14.51 13.08
CA GLU A 202 4.06 -14.32 11.88
C GLU A 202 3.59 -15.21 10.72
N ALA A 203 3.24 -16.47 11.01
CA ALA A 203 2.69 -17.38 10.01
C ALA A 203 1.31 -16.94 9.51
N TRP A 204 0.51 -16.27 10.35
CA TRP A 204 -0.73 -15.63 9.93
C TRP A 204 -0.47 -14.40 9.05
N GLU A 205 0.49 -13.53 9.40
CA GLU A 205 0.86 -12.38 8.56
C GLU A 205 1.34 -12.86 7.18
N LYS A 206 2.20 -13.87 7.14
CA LYS A 206 2.62 -14.51 5.89
C LYS A 206 1.43 -15.07 5.11
N GLY A 207 0.53 -15.81 5.77
CA GLY A 207 -0.66 -16.38 5.15
C GLY A 207 -1.64 -15.31 4.63
N ARG A 208 -1.72 -14.16 5.31
CA ARG A 208 -2.49 -13.01 4.82
C ARG A 208 -1.85 -12.44 3.55
N ASP A 209 -0.54 -12.24 3.56
CA ASP A 209 0.19 -11.64 2.44
C ASP A 209 0.17 -12.53 1.18
N THR A 210 0.09 -13.86 1.34
CA THR A 210 -0.03 -14.84 0.24
C THR A 210 -1.48 -15.17 -0.15
N GLY A 211 -2.47 -14.75 0.64
CA GLY A 211 -3.88 -15.05 0.39
C GLY A 211 -4.31 -16.48 0.77
N ASP A 212 -3.66 -17.11 1.74
CA ASP A 212 -4.03 -18.44 2.24
C ASP A 212 -5.31 -18.38 3.11
N ASP A 213 -6.30 -19.18 2.75
CA ASP A 213 -7.61 -19.25 3.42
C ASP A 213 -7.66 -20.28 4.55
N VAL A 214 -6.70 -21.21 4.62
CA VAL A 214 -6.73 -22.34 5.54
C VAL A 214 -5.68 -22.19 6.63
N ILE A 215 -4.41 -21.98 6.25
CA ILE A 215 -3.30 -21.95 7.21
C ILE A 215 -3.29 -20.62 7.97
N GLY A 216 -3.64 -19.52 7.31
CA GLY A 216 -3.71 -18.19 7.93
C GLY A 216 -4.66 -18.13 9.13
N PRO A 217 -5.97 -18.39 8.94
CA PRO A 217 -6.94 -18.33 10.04
C PRO A 217 -6.68 -19.34 11.17
N GLU A 218 -6.18 -20.53 10.84
CA GLU A 218 -5.83 -21.54 11.85
C GLU A 218 -4.63 -21.10 12.70
N ASN A 219 -3.61 -20.47 12.10
CA ASN A 219 -2.49 -19.92 12.85
C ASN A 219 -2.87 -18.71 13.71
N LEU A 220 -3.82 -17.89 13.24
CA LEU A 220 -4.41 -16.81 14.04
C LEU A 220 -5.13 -17.37 15.28
N ARG A 221 -5.94 -18.41 15.10
CA ARG A 221 -6.61 -19.13 16.21
C ARG A 221 -5.56 -19.67 17.20
N ARG A 222 -4.56 -20.38 16.69
CA ARG A 222 -3.45 -20.92 17.50
C ARG A 222 -2.69 -19.86 18.28
N TYR A 223 -2.53 -18.65 17.74
CA TYR A 223 -1.89 -17.55 18.46
C TYR A 223 -2.73 -17.08 19.65
N PHE A 224 -4.01 -16.79 19.42
CA PHE A 224 -4.88 -16.24 20.46
C PHE A 224 -5.39 -17.26 21.49
N GLU A 225 -5.24 -18.56 21.23
CA GLU A 225 -5.46 -19.65 22.20
C GLU A 225 -4.30 -19.82 23.19
N GLN A 226 -3.16 -19.15 22.98
CA GLN A 226 -2.02 -19.21 23.89
C GLN A 226 -2.28 -18.43 25.18
N MET A 227 -1.53 -18.76 26.23
CA MET A 227 -1.61 -18.04 27.51
C MET A 227 -0.72 -16.80 27.49
N PHE A 228 -1.34 -15.62 27.39
CA PHE A 228 -0.64 -14.33 27.48
C PHE A 228 -0.41 -13.86 28.93
N HIS A 229 -1.30 -14.25 29.84
CA HIS A 229 -1.22 -13.90 31.25
C HIS A 229 -1.74 -15.01 32.16
N THR A 230 -1.35 -14.96 33.44
CA THR A 230 -1.65 -15.98 34.45
C THR A 230 -3.08 -15.92 35.01
N ASN A 231 -3.88 -14.90 34.65
CA ASN A 231 -5.28 -14.82 35.08
C ASN A 231 -6.16 -15.82 34.29
N ASN A 232 -7.28 -16.25 34.89
CA ASN A 232 -8.22 -17.24 34.32
C ASN A 232 -8.78 -16.90 32.93
N ASP A 233 -8.73 -15.63 32.52
CA ASP A 233 -9.21 -15.11 31.23
C ASP A 233 -8.06 -14.89 30.23
N SER A 234 -7.11 -15.82 30.16
CA SER A 234 -5.85 -15.66 29.40
C SER A 234 -6.02 -15.54 27.88
N GLY A 235 -7.18 -15.94 27.34
CA GLY A 235 -7.49 -15.86 25.92
C GLY A 235 -8.00 -14.49 25.52
N ILE A 236 -7.24 -13.76 24.69
CA ILE A 236 -7.66 -12.47 24.13
C ILE A 236 -8.55 -12.71 22.89
N ARG A 237 -9.66 -13.42 23.09
CA ARG A 237 -10.57 -13.89 22.03
C ARG A 237 -11.17 -12.75 21.21
N GLN A 238 -11.44 -11.62 21.86
CA GLN A 238 -11.96 -10.41 21.20
C GLN A 238 -11.01 -9.90 20.11
N ASN A 239 -9.69 -10.02 20.30
CA ASN A 239 -8.70 -9.60 19.30
C ASN A 239 -8.59 -10.61 18.14
N ALA A 240 -8.77 -11.90 18.42
CA ALA A 240 -8.81 -12.92 17.39
C ALA A 240 -9.97 -12.68 16.42
N LEU A 241 -11.17 -12.47 16.97
CA LEU A 241 -12.37 -12.20 16.19
C LEU A 241 -12.23 -10.92 15.38
N LEU A 242 -11.71 -9.84 15.98
CA LEU A 242 -11.49 -8.57 15.27
C LEU A 242 -10.51 -8.73 14.09
N ASN A 243 -9.41 -9.46 14.26
CA ASN A 243 -8.44 -9.69 13.18
C ASN A 243 -8.99 -10.59 12.07
N LEU A 244 -9.80 -11.58 12.41
CA LEU A 244 -10.49 -12.42 11.43
C LEU A 244 -11.52 -11.61 10.62
N ILE A 245 -12.29 -10.73 11.28
CA ILE A 245 -13.22 -9.82 10.60
C ILE A 245 -12.46 -8.87 9.67
N ARG A 246 -11.31 -8.34 10.10
CA ARG A 246 -10.44 -7.50 9.26
C ARG A 246 -9.95 -8.24 8.03
N MET A 247 -9.54 -9.51 8.17
CA MET A 247 -9.10 -10.34 7.05
C MET A 247 -10.21 -10.49 5.98
N HIS A 248 -11.43 -10.89 6.38
CA HIS A 248 -12.56 -10.99 5.46
C HIS A 248 -12.94 -9.63 4.83
N TYR A 249 -12.82 -8.54 5.60
CA TYR A 249 -13.08 -7.20 5.10
C TYR A 249 -12.09 -6.79 4.00
N VAL A 250 -10.78 -7.00 4.22
CA VAL A 250 -9.73 -6.66 3.25
C VAL A 250 -9.91 -7.46 1.95
N ARG A 251 -10.28 -8.74 2.07
CA ARG A 251 -10.59 -9.62 0.93
C ARG A 251 -11.92 -9.30 0.21
N LYS A 252 -12.63 -8.25 0.65
CA LYS A 252 -13.94 -7.83 0.12
C LYS A 252 -15.04 -8.88 0.27
N GLU A 253 -14.86 -9.84 1.18
CA GLU A 253 -15.85 -10.85 1.53
C GLU A 253 -16.86 -10.27 2.52
N TYR A 254 -17.56 -9.21 2.12
CA TYR A 254 -18.50 -8.50 3.00
C TYR A 254 -19.61 -9.42 3.50
N ALA A 255 -19.98 -10.45 2.74
CA ALA A 255 -20.89 -11.49 3.19
C ALA A 255 -20.27 -12.40 4.26
N ALA A 256 -18.99 -12.74 4.24
CA ALA A 256 -18.39 -13.48 5.36
C ALA A 256 -18.22 -12.57 6.59
N ALA A 257 -17.85 -11.31 6.36
CA ALA A 257 -17.70 -10.31 7.42
C ALA A 257 -19.05 -9.89 8.07
N SER A 258 -20.15 -9.91 7.31
CA SER A 258 -21.50 -9.48 7.74
C SER A 258 -22.48 -10.64 7.97
N LYS A 259 -22.37 -11.73 7.21
CA LYS A 259 -23.40 -12.75 6.94
C LYS A 259 -22.95 -14.18 7.29
N VAL A 260 -22.20 -14.38 8.37
CA VAL A 260 -22.33 -15.63 9.16
C VAL A 260 -23.65 -15.52 9.94
N CYS A 261 -24.73 -15.80 9.21
CA CYS A 261 -26.07 -15.27 9.44
C CYS A 261 -26.93 -16.00 10.50
N GLU A 262 -26.34 -16.84 11.35
CA GLU A 262 -26.97 -17.32 12.59
C GLU A 262 -26.01 -17.29 13.80
N GLY A 263 -24.81 -16.72 13.64
CA GLY A 263 -23.76 -16.66 14.66
C GLY A 263 -22.81 -15.52 14.34
N TYR A 264 -23.25 -14.31 14.60
CA TYR A 264 -22.60 -13.05 14.22
C TYR A 264 -21.16 -12.93 14.77
N LEU A 265 -20.11 -13.20 13.98
CA LEU A 265 -18.71 -12.99 14.41
C LEU A 265 -18.44 -11.57 14.94
N LEU A 266 -19.01 -10.54 14.29
CA LEU A 266 -18.88 -9.14 14.74
C LEU A 266 -19.73 -8.84 15.98
N GLN A 267 -20.95 -9.38 16.11
CA GLN A 267 -21.74 -9.17 17.33
C GLN A 267 -21.22 -10.02 18.50
N GLU A 268 -20.60 -11.16 18.21
CA GLU A 268 -19.85 -11.99 19.16
C GLU A 268 -18.60 -11.25 19.61
N ALA A 269 -17.83 -10.64 18.70
CA ALA A 269 -16.71 -9.77 19.09
C ALA A 269 -17.18 -8.62 19.98
N ILE A 270 -18.32 -7.98 19.66
CA ILE A 270 -18.93 -6.92 20.49
C ILE A 270 -19.39 -7.47 21.85
N SER A 271 -20.03 -8.63 21.89
CA SER A 271 -20.52 -9.22 23.14
C SER A 271 -19.37 -9.63 24.05
N VAL A 272 -18.33 -10.27 23.49
CA VAL A 272 -17.10 -10.66 24.20
C VAL A 272 -16.33 -9.43 24.69
N ALA A 273 -16.17 -8.40 23.86
CA ALA A 273 -15.52 -7.15 24.28
C ALA A 273 -16.29 -6.47 25.43
N ARG A 274 -17.63 -6.49 25.39
CA ARG A 274 -18.49 -5.99 26.49
C ARG A 274 -18.34 -6.82 27.76
N THR A 275 -18.31 -8.15 27.67
CA THR A 275 -18.14 -9.02 28.85
C THR A 275 -16.77 -8.85 29.48
N CYS A 276 -15.72 -8.64 28.68
CA CYS A 276 -14.36 -8.40 29.17
C CYS A 276 -14.12 -6.95 29.63
N GLY A 277 -15.07 -6.02 29.36
CA GLY A 277 -14.94 -4.60 29.72
C GLY A 277 -13.89 -3.84 28.91
N ASP A 278 -13.47 -4.36 27.75
CA ASP A 278 -12.45 -3.75 26.90
C ASP A 278 -13.09 -2.71 25.96
N ARG A 279 -12.92 -1.44 26.33
CA ARG A 279 -13.51 -0.31 25.61
C ARG A 279 -12.85 -0.05 24.26
N ILE A 280 -11.56 -0.38 24.11
CA ILE A 280 -10.80 -0.06 22.89
C ILE A 280 -11.18 -1.04 21.77
N THR A 281 -11.20 -2.33 22.07
CA THR A 281 -11.62 -3.35 21.09
C THR A 281 -13.09 -3.23 20.74
N LEU A 282 -13.94 -2.88 21.72
CA LEU A 282 -15.34 -2.54 21.47
C LEU A 282 -15.47 -1.38 20.48
N GLN A 283 -14.69 -0.30 20.65
CA GLN A 283 -14.71 0.83 19.72
C GLN A 283 -14.28 0.40 18.31
N HIS A 284 -13.21 -0.39 18.17
CA HIS A 284 -12.79 -0.91 16.87
C HIS A 284 -13.85 -1.81 16.21
N CYS A 285 -14.58 -2.62 16.99
CA CYS A 285 -15.68 -3.42 16.46
C CYS A 285 -16.83 -2.54 15.96
N ILE A 286 -17.21 -1.50 16.72
CA ILE A 286 -18.23 -0.53 16.30
C ILE A 286 -17.78 0.23 15.04
N SER A 287 -16.51 0.65 14.99
CA SER A 287 -15.96 1.29 13.79
C SER A 287 -16.02 0.38 12.57
N MET A 288 -15.64 -0.90 12.71
CA MET A 288 -15.78 -1.89 11.62
C MET A 288 -17.23 -2.07 11.18
N LEU A 289 -18.20 -2.06 12.11
CA LEU A 289 -19.62 -2.09 11.78
C LEU A 289 -20.01 -0.89 10.89
N HIS A 290 -19.50 0.30 11.19
CA HIS A 290 -19.75 1.50 10.38
C HIS A 290 -19.02 1.48 9.03
N ARG A 291 -18.05 0.58 8.80
CA ARG A 291 -17.34 0.42 7.52
C ARG A 291 -18.04 -0.55 6.56
N LEU A 292 -18.89 -1.42 7.07
CA LEU A 292 -19.63 -2.37 6.24
C LEU A 292 -20.73 -1.63 5.46
N PRO A 293 -21.02 -2.04 4.21
CA PRO A 293 -22.07 -1.42 3.42
C PRO A 293 -23.43 -1.59 4.11
N THR A 294 -24.15 -0.48 4.30
CA THR A 294 -25.47 -0.47 4.92
C THR A 294 -26.55 -0.76 3.88
N SER A 295 -27.56 -1.54 4.24
CA SER A 295 -28.70 -1.87 3.37
C SER A 295 -29.49 -0.65 2.88
N ASN A 296 -29.38 0.47 3.60
CA ASN A 296 -30.17 1.68 3.37
C ASN A 296 -29.44 2.74 2.52
N GLY A 297 -28.21 2.48 2.06
CA GLY A 297 -27.45 3.38 1.17
C GLY A 297 -26.94 4.69 1.81
N VAL A 298 -27.43 5.07 2.99
CA VAL A 298 -26.94 6.23 3.74
C VAL A 298 -25.72 5.82 4.58
N PRO A 299 -24.55 6.47 4.40
CA PRO A 299 -23.37 6.17 5.19
C PRO A 299 -23.54 6.66 6.63
N VAL A 300 -23.26 5.78 7.60
CA VAL A 300 -23.19 6.16 9.02
C VAL A 300 -21.85 6.85 9.26
N LEU A 301 -21.88 8.11 9.68
CA LEU A 301 -20.69 8.90 10.02
C LEU A 301 -20.39 8.77 11.51
N ASN A 302 -19.11 8.74 11.87
CA ASN A 302 -18.71 8.72 13.27
C ASN A 302 -18.81 10.11 13.90
N GLU A 303 -19.30 10.13 15.13
CA GLU A 303 -19.21 11.28 16.03
C GLU A 303 -17.89 11.22 16.82
N ILE A 304 -17.30 12.38 17.11
CA ILE A 304 -16.03 12.46 17.84
C ILE A 304 -16.28 12.03 19.29
N GLN A 305 -15.66 10.93 19.69
CA GLN A 305 -15.77 10.33 21.01
C GLN A 305 -14.38 10.19 21.66
N PRO A 306 -14.29 10.18 23.00
CA PRO A 306 -13.03 9.83 23.68
C PRO A 306 -12.63 8.41 23.28
N ASP A 307 -11.35 8.23 22.91
CA ASP A 307 -10.76 6.99 22.39
C ASP A 307 -11.09 6.59 20.94
N LEU A 308 -11.83 7.40 20.18
CA LEU A 308 -11.95 7.19 18.74
C LEU A 308 -10.60 7.40 18.05
N HIS A 309 -10.21 6.44 17.21
CA HIS A 309 -8.98 6.56 16.43
C HIS A 309 -9.17 7.58 15.27
N PRO A 310 -8.21 8.50 15.01
CA PRO A 310 -8.35 9.53 13.97
C PRO A 310 -8.71 8.99 12.58
N PHE A 311 -8.22 7.79 12.26
CA PHE A 311 -8.46 7.15 10.98
C PHE A 311 -9.90 6.69 10.76
N GLU A 312 -10.70 6.54 11.81
CA GLU A 312 -12.12 6.23 11.65
C GLU A 312 -12.88 7.44 11.13
N VAL A 313 -12.51 8.65 11.59
CA VAL A 313 -13.02 9.91 11.05
C VAL A 313 -12.48 10.14 9.63
N LEU A 314 -11.23 9.77 9.36
CA LEU A 314 -10.67 9.81 8.01
C LEU A 314 -11.42 8.89 7.04
N TYR A 315 -11.84 7.71 7.50
CA TYR A 315 -12.63 6.79 6.68
C TYR A 315 -14.02 7.35 6.36
N ASP A 316 -14.60 8.19 7.23
CA ASP A 316 -15.85 8.88 6.91
C ASP A 316 -15.71 9.85 5.74
N VAL A 317 -14.51 10.43 5.54
CA VAL A 317 -14.20 11.21 4.32
C VAL A 317 -14.32 10.32 3.08
N ALA A 318 -13.90 9.05 3.14
CA ALA A 318 -14.01 8.11 2.03
C ALA A 318 -15.46 7.76 1.70
N LYS A 319 -16.32 7.65 2.73
CA LYS A 319 -17.76 7.47 2.53
C LYS A 319 -18.39 8.66 1.84
N LEU A 320 -18.05 9.88 2.27
CA LEU A 320 -18.56 11.13 1.68
C LEU A 320 -18.05 11.36 0.26
N LEU A 321 -16.87 10.82 -0.09
CA LEU A 321 -16.35 10.83 -1.45
C LEU A 321 -17.15 9.97 -2.42
N GLN A 322 -17.97 9.04 -1.95
CA GLN A 322 -18.79 8.21 -2.84
C GLN A 322 -19.91 9.05 -3.48
N PRO A 323 -20.05 9.04 -4.82
CA PRO A 323 -21.10 9.81 -5.52
C PRO A 323 -22.53 9.48 -5.06
N GLN A 324 -22.74 8.26 -4.59
CA GLN A 324 -24.03 7.75 -4.13
C GLN A 324 -24.50 8.41 -2.81
N SER A 325 -23.56 8.98 -2.03
CA SER A 325 -23.91 9.63 -0.77
C SER A 325 -24.72 10.92 -0.97
N GLY A 326 -24.66 11.52 -2.16
CA GLY A 326 -25.34 12.78 -2.49
C GLY A 326 -24.84 13.99 -1.71
N GLN A 327 -23.79 13.86 -0.91
CA GLN A 327 -23.29 14.92 -0.03
C GLN A 327 -22.25 15.81 -0.75
N PRO A 328 -22.18 17.11 -0.41
CA PRO A 328 -21.16 18.00 -0.93
C PRO A 328 -19.76 17.67 -0.41
N LEU A 329 -18.74 17.83 -1.27
CA LEU A 329 -17.34 17.61 -0.92
C LEU A 329 -16.85 18.56 0.20
N THR A 330 -17.52 19.68 0.44
CA THR A 330 -17.22 20.60 1.55
C THR A 330 -17.34 19.90 2.91
N LEU A 331 -18.31 18.99 3.09
CA LEU A 331 -18.43 18.18 4.30
C LEU A 331 -17.27 17.20 4.46
N ALA A 332 -16.74 16.69 3.35
CA ALA A 332 -15.57 15.82 3.37
C ALA A 332 -14.31 16.59 3.82
N PHE A 333 -14.14 17.85 3.40
CA PHE A 333 -13.09 18.74 3.91
C PHE A 333 -13.26 19.06 5.40
N GLU A 334 -14.50 19.26 5.86
CA GLU A 334 -14.78 19.47 7.29
C GLU A 334 -14.36 18.24 8.11
N LYS A 335 -14.77 17.04 7.69
CA LYS A 335 -14.38 15.77 8.34
C LYS A 335 -12.88 15.52 8.30
N LEU A 336 -12.22 15.87 7.20
CA LEU A 336 -10.77 15.82 7.12
C LEU A 336 -10.11 16.75 8.15
N SER A 337 -10.59 17.99 8.31
CA SER A 337 -10.04 18.91 9.30
C SER A 337 -10.27 18.42 10.73
N GLN A 338 -11.43 17.81 11.00
CA GLN A 338 -11.71 17.10 12.26
C GLN A 338 -10.73 15.95 12.49
N ALA A 339 -10.43 15.14 11.47
CA ALA A 339 -9.47 14.03 11.57
C ALA A 339 -8.03 14.51 11.85
N ILE A 340 -7.58 15.58 11.20
CA ILE A 340 -6.26 16.20 11.43
C ILE A 340 -6.18 16.77 12.84
N GLY A 341 -7.21 17.50 13.29
CA GLY A 341 -7.28 18.04 14.64
C GLY A 341 -7.26 16.95 15.71
N LEU A 342 -8.01 15.86 15.49
CA LEU A 342 -8.05 14.71 16.37
C LEU A 342 -6.71 13.97 16.40
N TYR A 343 -6.02 13.83 15.25
CA TYR A 343 -4.69 13.23 15.19
C TYR A 343 -3.66 14.02 16.00
N ASN A 344 -3.62 15.35 15.83
CA ASN A 344 -2.69 16.20 16.58
C ASN A 344 -2.95 16.10 18.10
N SER A 345 -4.22 16.19 18.50
CA SER A 345 -4.63 16.01 19.90
C SER A 345 -4.25 14.62 20.44
N TRP A 346 -4.42 13.57 19.63
CA TRP A 346 -4.09 12.19 20.02
C TRP A 346 -2.59 11.99 20.24
N VAL A 347 -1.75 12.54 19.37
CA VAL A 347 -0.29 12.53 19.53
C VAL A 347 0.14 13.29 20.78
N ASP A 348 -0.41 14.49 20.99
CA ASP A 348 -0.07 15.35 22.12
C ASP A 348 -0.52 14.77 23.48
N LEU A 349 -1.75 14.24 23.54
CA LEU A 349 -2.33 13.71 24.78
C LEU A 349 -1.78 12.33 25.15
N LYS A 350 -1.64 11.41 24.18
CA LYS A 350 -1.19 10.04 24.47
C LYS A 350 0.33 9.90 24.50
N LYS A 351 1.09 10.95 24.12
CA LYS A 351 2.57 10.94 24.02
C LYS A 351 3.11 9.76 23.22
N ILE A 352 2.32 9.28 22.25
CA ILE A 352 2.70 8.19 21.36
C ILE A 352 3.61 8.79 20.29
N SER A 353 4.70 8.10 19.94
CA SER A 353 5.56 8.53 18.84
C SER A 353 4.74 8.56 17.55
N PRO A 354 4.70 9.69 16.81
CA PRO A 354 3.88 9.80 15.61
C PRO A 354 4.33 8.74 14.60
N HIS A 355 3.41 7.86 14.21
CA HIS A 355 3.69 6.84 13.22
C HIS A 355 3.65 7.49 11.82
N GLU A 356 4.75 7.42 11.07
CA GLU A 356 4.87 8.11 9.78
C GLU A 356 3.75 7.72 8.81
N ARG A 357 3.40 6.42 8.73
CA ARG A 357 2.33 5.90 7.88
C ARG A 357 0.98 6.58 8.15
N GLU A 358 0.67 6.88 9.41
CA GLU A 358 -0.60 7.51 9.77
C GLU A 358 -0.68 8.95 9.28
N ARG A 359 0.43 9.68 9.39
CA ARG A 359 0.51 11.05 8.86
C ARG A 359 0.39 11.04 7.33
N LEU A 360 1.01 10.08 6.65
CA LEU A 360 0.93 9.95 5.20
C LEU A 360 -0.49 9.62 4.71
N GLY A 361 -1.28 8.88 5.50
CA GLY A 361 -2.70 8.63 5.18
C GLY A 361 -3.56 9.89 5.11
N LEU A 362 -3.28 10.90 5.95
CA LEU A 362 -3.98 12.20 5.90
C LEU A 362 -3.66 12.94 4.59
N HIS A 363 -2.39 12.98 4.18
CA HIS A 363 -1.95 13.57 2.91
C HIS A 363 -2.50 12.80 1.70
N ALA A 364 -2.56 11.47 1.78
CA ALA A 364 -3.17 10.64 0.72
C ALA A 364 -4.64 11.02 0.50
N MET A 365 -5.39 11.22 1.59
CA MET A 365 -6.78 11.61 1.49
C MET A 365 -6.98 13.03 0.98
N GLN A 366 -6.10 13.96 1.38
CA GLN A 366 -6.07 15.32 0.82
C GLN A 366 -5.85 15.30 -0.69
N ALA A 367 -4.90 14.49 -1.18
CA ALA A 367 -4.65 14.36 -2.60
C ALA A 367 -5.91 13.90 -3.37
N VAL A 368 -6.60 12.88 -2.85
CA VAL A 368 -7.84 12.36 -3.46
C VAL A 368 -8.93 13.44 -3.46
N LEU A 369 -9.14 14.15 -2.35
CA LEU A 369 -10.14 15.22 -2.25
C LEU A 369 -9.86 16.37 -3.23
N TRP A 370 -8.62 16.85 -3.29
CA TRP A 370 -8.23 17.89 -4.24
C TRP A 370 -8.41 17.43 -5.69
N SER A 371 -8.11 16.17 -5.98
CA SER A 371 -8.35 15.59 -7.31
C SER A 371 -9.84 15.48 -7.63
N ALA A 372 -10.69 15.10 -6.67
CA ALA A 372 -12.14 15.01 -6.86
C ALA A 372 -12.80 16.39 -7.08
N LEU A 373 -12.27 17.44 -6.45
CA LEU A 373 -12.65 18.84 -6.69
C LEU A 373 -12.17 19.35 -8.05
N GLY A 374 -11.16 18.71 -8.66
CA GLY A 374 -10.53 19.14 -9.91
C GLY A 374 -9.33 20.09 -9.74
N CYS A 375 -8.76 20.18 -8.53
CA CYS A 375 -7.55 20.95 -8.22
C CYS A 375 -6.30 20.04 -8.26
N HIS A 376 -5.91 19.60 -9.45
CA HIS A 376 -4.86 18.59 -9.61
C HIS A 376 -3.45 19.06 -9.23
N SER A 377 -3.18 20.37 -9.28
CA SER A 377 -1.90 20.94 -8.85
C SER A 377 -1.66 20.72 -7.36
N LEU A 378 -2.67 20.96 -6.51
CA LEU A 378 -2.61 20.70 -5.07
C LEU A 378 -2.54 19.20 -4.79
N ALA A 379 -3.34 18.39 -5.49
CA ALA A 379 -3.28 16.93 -5.37
C ALA A 379 -1.86 16.40 -5.64
N LYS A 380 -1.17 16.94 -6.67
CA LYS A 380 0.21 16.57 -7.00
C LYS A 380 1.20 16.94 -5.89
N VAL A 381 1.02 18.07 -5.21
CA VAL A 381 1.89 18.47 -4.09
C VAL A 381 1.76 17.47 -2.94
N GLU A 382 0.54 17.12 -2.56
CA GLU A 382 0.29 16.15 -1.49
C GLU A 382 0.83 14.75 -1.82
N GLU A 383 0.67 14.30 -3.07
CA GLU A 383 1.27 13.04 -3.51
C GLU A 383 2.79 13.07 -3.53
N SER A 384 3.40 14.20 -3.90
CA SER A 384 4.84 14.37 -3.87
C SER A 384 5.39 14.25 -2.44
N ILE A 385 4.64 14.73 -1.44
CA ILE A 385 4.96 14.56 -0.02
C ILE A 385 4.96 13.07 0.33
N ILE A 386 3.93 12.32 -0.07
CA ILE A 386 3.84 10.87 0.20
C ILE A 386 5.02 10.12 -0.42
N GLN A 387 5.36 10.42 -1.68
CA GLN A 387 6.46 9.78 -2.38
C GLN A 387 7.83 10.13 -1.78
N ALA A 388 8.00 11.34 -1.24
CA ALA A 388 9.24 11.78 -0.63
C ALA A 388 9.51 11.11 0.73
N PHE A 389 8.45 10.85 1.50
CA PHE A 389 8.57 10.35 2.88
C PHE A 389 8.27 8.85 3.04
N SER A 390 7.70 8.19 2.03
CA SER A 390 7.49 6.74 2.05
C SER A 390 8.75 5.95 1.71
N ARG A 391 8.96 4.82 2.39
CA ARG A 391 10.08 3.91 2.11
C ARG A 391 9.77 3.05 0.89
N TRP A 392 10.78 2.79 0.06
CA TRP A 392 10.62 1.95 -1.12
C TRP A 392 10.57 0.47 -0.73
N GLY A 393 9.67 -0.28 -1.38
CA GLY A 393 9.55 -1.72 -1.15
C GLY A 393 8.80 -2.12 0.12
N ASP A 394 8.18 -1.16 0.80
CA ASP A 394 7.30 -1.38 1.95
C ASP A 394 5.85 -1.61 1.49
N ASP A 395 5.09 -2.41 2.23
CA ASP A 395 3.66 -2.71 2.02
C ASP A 395 2.80 -1.54 2.53
N ASP A 396 3.13 -0.30 2.12
CA ASP A 396 2.39 0.90 2.50
C ASP A 396 1.30 1.20 1.45
N PRO A 397 0.01 1.00 1.78
CA PRO A 397 -1.09 1.23 0.85
C PRO A 397 -1.21 2.70 0.43
N ASN A 398 -0.79 3.65 1.27
CA ASN A 398 -0.86 5.07 0.94
C ASN A 398 0.07 5.43 -0.23
N ARG A 399 1.27 4.82 -0.23
CA ARG A 399 2.24 4.98 -1.30
C ARG A 399 1.73 4.38 -2.59
N LEU A 400 1.22 3.14 -2.56
CA LEU A 400 0.68 2.50 -3.75
C LEU A 400 -0.46 3.35 -4.33
N ASN A 401 -1.44 3.74 -3.51
CA ASN A 401 -2.56 4.57 -3.95
C ASN A 401 -2.13 5.90 -4.58
N SER A 402 -1.12 6.57 -4.01
CA SER A 402 -0.55 7.79 -4.63
C SER A 402 0.04 7.51 -6.01
N VAL A 403 0.79 6.40 -6.18
CA VAL A 403 1.37 6.01 -7.46
C VAL A 403 0.28 5.61 -8.47
N LEU A 404 -0.74 4.87 -8.04
CA LEU A 404 -1.87 4.48 -8.89
C LEU A 404 -2.65 5.71 -9.39
N ASN A 405 -2.95 6.66 -8.50
CA ASN A 405 -3.63 7.91 -8.86
C ASN A 405 -2.79 8.77 -9.82
N GLN A 406 -1.48 8.86 -9.59
CA GLN A 406 -0.58 9.55 -10.50
C GLN A 406 -0.55 8.88 -11.89
N ALA A 407 -0.39 7.56 -11.95
CA ALA A 407 -0.37 6.80 -13.20
C ALA A 407 -1.69 6.98 -13.96
N TYR A 408 -2.83 6.89 -13.27
CA TYR A 408 -4.13 7.10 -13.88
C TYR A 408 -4.29 8.51 -14.47
N ARG A 409 -3.84 9.56 -13.77
CA ARG A 409 -3.86 10.93 -14.31
C ARG A 409 -2.95 11.11 -15.51
N MET A 410 -1.77 10.47 -15.51
CA MET A 410 -0.86 10.49 -16.66
C MET A 410 -1.50 9.81 -17.88
N ALA A 411 -2.15 8.65 -17.67
CA ALA A 411 -2.91 7.97 -18.71
C ALA A 411 -4.10 8.80 -19.24
N ARG A 412 -4.84 9.48 -18.35
CA ARG A 412 -5.93 10.39 -18.74
C ARG A 412 -5.45 11.52 -19.66
N ASN A 413 -4.22 11.99 -19.47
CA ASN A 413 -3.57 13.01 -20.30
C ASN A 413 -2.92 12.47 -21.58
N GLY A 414 -2.97 11.16 -21.86
CA GLY A 414 -2.36 10.56 -23.06
C GLY A 414 -0.91 10.11 -22.88
N LEU A 415 -0.32 10.30 -21.70
CA LEU A 415 1.03 9.85 -21.35
C LEU A 415 1.02 8.38 -20.92
N TYR A 416 0.54 7.50 -21.80
CA TYR A 416 0.36 6.07 -21.50
C TYR A 416 1.66 5.35 -21.16
N GLN A 417 2.73 5.61 -21.93
CA GLN A 417 4.02 4.98 -21.72
C GLN A 417 4.62 5.38 -20.37
N ASP A 418 4.55 6.66 -20.01
CA ASP A 418 5.05 7.14 -18.72
C ASP A 418 4.22 6.57 -17.55
N ALA A 419 2.90 6.43 -17.73
CA ALA A 419 2.03 5.81 -16.74
C ALA A 419 2.36 4.32 -16.52
N LEU A 420 2.53 3.55 -17.60
CA LEU A 420 2.86 2.13 -17.54
C LEU A 420 4.27 1.91 -16.98
N THR A 421 5.26 2.71 -17.40
CA THR A 421 6.62 2.61 -16.87
C THR A 421 6.69 2.92 -15.37
N LEU A 422 5.89 3.86 -14.87
CA LEU A 422 5.77 4.14 -13.43
C LEU A 422 5.27 2.91 -12.65
N LEU A 423 4.29 2.17 -13.20
CA LEU A 423 3.70 0.99 -12.57
C LEU A 423 4.58 -0.26 -12.68
N VAL A 424 5.29 -0.42 -13.80
CA VAL A 424 6.14 -1.57 -14.13
C VAL A 424 7.48 -1.54 -13.36
N GLN A 425 7.90 -0.38 -12.87
CA GLN A 425 9.14 -0.26 -12.11
C GLN A 425 9.18 -1.20 -10.89
N PRO A 426 10.33 -1.88 -10.63
CA PRO A 426 10.47 -2.76 -9.47
C PRO A 426 10.25 -2.05 -8.12
N ARG A 427 10.39 -0.74 -8.08
CA ARG A 427 10.12 0.06 -6.87
C ARG A 427 8.63 0.06 -6.50
N THR A 428 7.73 -0.19 -7.46
CA THR A 428 6.28 -0.11 -7.27
C THR A 428 5.70 -1.42 -6.77
N TRP A 429 6.13 -2.55 -7.34
CA TRP A 429 5.56 -3.86 -7.02
C TRP A 429 6.37 -4.75 -6.06
N ARG A 430 7.63 -4.41 -5.75
CA ARG A 430 8.37 -5.15 -4.72
C ARG A 430 7.76 -4.91 -3.35
N GLY A 431 7.46 -6.00 -2.64
CA GLY A 431 6.93 -5.95 -1.27
C GLY A 431 5.41 -5.82 -1.18
N LEU A 432 4.67 -5.90 -2.30
CA LEU A 432 3.22 -5.92 -2.28
C LEU A 432 2.69 -7.23 -1.68
N SER A 433 1.68 -7.09 -0.81
CA SER A 433 0.74 -8.17 -0.46
C SER A 433 -0.17 -8.54 -1.65
N LEU A 434 -0.79 -9.73 -1.60
CA LEU A 434 -1.68 -10.20 -2.67
C LEU A 434 -2.85 -9.23 -2.93
N ASP A 435 -3.41 -8.64 -1.86
CA ASP A 435 -4.53 -7.70 -1.97
C ASP A 435 -4.12 -6.43 -2.74
N LEU A 436 -2.95 -5.86 -2.40
CA LEU A 436 -2.41 -4.69 -3.10
C LEU A 436 -1.94 -5.01 -4.53
N TYR A 437 -1.46 -6.24 -4.76
CA TYR A 437 -1.15 -6.71 -6.11
C TYR A 437 -2.40 -6.69 -7.01
N GLN A 438 -3.56 -7.08 -6.50
CA GLN A 438 -4.79 -7.05 -7.28
C GLN A 438 -5.20 -5.61 -7.65
N GLU A 439 -5.05 -4.65 -6.74
CA GLU A 439 -5.30 -3.23 -7.01
C GLU A 439 -4.33 -2.67 -8.07
N TRP A 440 -3.04 -3.02 -7.95
CA TRP A 440 -2.01 -2.66 -8.92
C TRP A 440 -2.28 -3.25 -10.31
N ALA A 441 -2.58 -4.55 -10.39
CA ALA A 441 -2.89 -5.24 -11.63
C ALA A 441 -4.17 -4.69 -12.29
N ASN A 442 -5.18 -4.36 -11.48
CA ASN A 442 -6.41 -3.73 -11.96
C ASN A 442 -6.14 -2.34 -12.54
N MET A 443 -5.26 -1.54 -11.93
CA MET A 443 -4.91 -0.22 -12.50
C MET A 443 -4.18 -0.34 -13.85
N ILE A 444 -3.27 -1.30 -13.99
CA ILE A 444 -2.60 -1.57 -15.29
C ILE A 444 -3.65 -1.96 -16.34
N TRP A 445 -4.56 -2.87 -15.97
CA TRP A 445 -5.66 -3.29 -16.84
C TRP A 445 -6.53 -2.09 -17.25
N HIS A 446 -6.90 -1.21 -16.32
CA HIS A 446 -7.68 0.00 -16.58
C HIS A 446 -6.98 0.97 -17.55
N ILE A 447 -5.66 1.16 -17.42
CA ILE A 447 -4.89 2.03 -18.34
C ILE A 447 -4.86 1.44 -19.76
N LEU A 448 -4.67 0.12 -19.88
CA LEU A 448 -4.73 -0.57 -21.16
C LEU A 448 -6.14 -0.51 -21.77
N ALA A 449 -7.18 -0.75 -20.97
CA ALA A 449 -8.57 -0.62 -21.37
C ALA A 449 -8.88 0.80 -21.88
N LEU A 450 -8.47 1.84 -21.15
CA LEU A 450 -8.65 3.24 -21.55
C LEU A 450 -7.94 3.58 -22.88
N ARG A 451 -6.72 3.08 -23.08
CA ARG A 451 -5.98 3.31 -24.33
C ARG A 451 -6.64 2.61 -25.51
N THR A 452 -7.01 1.33 -25.34
CA THR A 452 -7.65 0.53 -26.39
C THR A 452 -9.03 1.07 -26.75
N SER A 453 -9.81 1.56 -25.78
CA SER A 453 -11.11 2.17 -26.04
C SER A 453 -10.99 3.47 -26.82
N ARG A 454 -10.05 4.35 -26.44
CA ARG A 454 -9.76 5.61 -27.18
C ARG A 454 -9.30 5.38 -28.61
N ARG A 455 -8.55 4.31 -28.87
CA ARG A 455 -8.16 3.88 -30.23
C ARG A 455 -9.27 3.22 -31.04
N GLY A 456 -10.38 2.82 -30.40
CA GLY A 456 -11.47 2.07 -31.04
C GLY A 456 -11.16 0.58 -31.26
N GLN A 457 -10.16 0.00 -30.58
CA GLN A 457 -9.72 -1.38 -30.76
C GLN A 457 -10.63 -2.40 -30.06
N ARG A 458 -11.87 -2.53 -30.54
CA ARG A 458 -12.90 -3.40 -29.92
C ARG A 458 -12.48 -4.88 -29.84
N ARG A 459 -11.80 -5.40 -30.88
CA ARG A 459 -11.32 -6.80 -30.91
C ARG A 459 -10.27 -7.07 -29.85
N LEU A 460 -9.23 -6.23 -29.78
CA LEU A 460 -8.18 -6.36 -28.75
C LEU A 460 -8.77 -6.28 -27.34
N PHE A 461 -9.71 -5.37 -27.12
CA PHE A 461 -10.39 -5.25 -25.83
C PHE A 461 -11.14 -6.54 -25.45
N HIS A 462 -12.00 -7.03 -26.34
CA HIS A 462 -12.86 -8.18 -26.07
C HIS A 462 -12.10 -9.52 -26.04
N ASP A 463 -11.14 -9.71 -26.94
CA ASP A 463 -10.48 -11.02 -27.13
C ASP A 463 -9.22 -11.17 -26.25
N PHE A 464 -8.54 -10.06 -25.93
CA PHE A 464 -7.30 -10.09 -25.14
C PHE A 464 -7.47 -9.59 -23.70
N LEU A 465 -8.02 -8.39 -23.51
CA LEU A 465 -8.06 -7.73 -22.20
C LEU A 465 -9.17 -8.30 -21.30
N LEU A 466 -10.38 -8.47 -21.82
CA LEU A 466 -11.53 -8.92 -21.03
C LEU A 466 -11.35 -10.30 -20.39
N PRO A 467 -10.78 -11.33 -21.07
CA PRO A 467 -10.49 -12.62 -20.45
C PRO A 467 -9.40 -12.58 -19.38
N ARG A 468 -8.56 -11.53 -19.38
CA ARG A 468 -7.43 -11.33 -18.46
C ARG A 468 -7.76 -10.36 -17.34
N GLN A 469 -9.03 -10.00 -17.18
CA GLN A 469 -9.45 -9.08 -16.14
C GLN A 469 -9.15 -9.64 -14.74
N PRO A 470 -8.57 -8.85 -13.81
CA PRO A 470 -8.40 -9.25 -12.43
C PRO A 470 -9.75 -9.50 -11.74
N SER A 471 -9.83 -10.50 -10.87
CA SER A 471 -11.07 -10.96 -10.21
C SER A 471 -11.77 -9.90 -9.34
N THR A 472 -11.03 -8.91 -8.84
CA THR A 472 -11.57 -7.81 -8.02
C THR A 472 -11.98 -6.56 -8.81
N SER A 473 -11.82 -6.59 -10.13
CA SER A 473 -12.22 -5.50 -11.00
C SER A 473 -13.73 -5.46 -11.16
N THR A 474 -14.37 -4.37 -10.73
CA THR A 474 -15.77 -4.08 -11.08
C THR A 474 -15.80 -3.45 -12.47
N PHE A 475 -15.62 -4.26 -13.51
CA PHE A 475 -15.73 -3.77 -14.87
C PHE A 475 -17.13 -3.22 -15.14
N VAL A 476 -17.18 -1.95 -15.55
CA VAL A 476 -18.39 -1.31 -16.04
C VAL A 476 -18.14 -0.92 -17.49
N SER A 477 -18.82 -1.58 -18.42
CA SER A 477 -18.65 -1.36 -19.88
C SER A 477 -18.79 0.13 -20.26
N LYS A 478 -19.76 0.81 -19.62
CA LYS A 478 -20.04 2.26 -19.80
C LYS A 478 -18.86 3.18 -19.49
N GLU A 479 -17.83 2.74 -18.77
CA GLU A 479 -16.63 3.57 -18.51
C GLU A 479 -15.70 3.64 -19.72
N TYR A 480 -15.76 2.67 -20.63
CA TYR A 480 -14.82 2.52 -21.74
C TYR A 480 -15.52 2.67 -23.09
N PHE A 481 -16.73 2.15 -23.21
CA PHE A 481 -17.50 2.14 -24.43
C PHE A 481 -18.90 2.71 -24.19
N PHE A 482 -19.41 3.39 -25.21
CA PHE A 482 -20.77 3.89 -25.25
C PHE A 482 -21.73 2.75 -25.60
N ASP A 483 -21.96 1.83 -24.66
CA ASP A 483 -22.81 0.65 -24.83
C ASP A 483 -24.01 0.68 -23.86
N ASP A 484 -25.14 0.08 -24.27
CA ASP A 484 -26.37 -0.07 -23.47
C ASP A 484 -26.28 -1.17 -22.40
N SER A 485 -25.11 -1.32 -21.77
CA SER A 485 -24.96 -2.38 -20.76
C SER A 485 -25.89 -2.14 -19.57
N PRO A 486 -26.53 -3.19 -19.01
CA PRO A 486 -27.48 -3.05 -17.90
C PRO A 486 -26.83 -2.66 -16.56
N THR A 487 -25.50 -2.58 -16.49
CA THR A 487 -24.78 -2.18 -15.27
C THR A 487 -24.98 -0.68 -14.99
N PRO A 488 -25.48 -0.31 -13.80
CA PRO A 488 -25.70 1.08 -13.45
C PRO A 488 -24.37 1.76 -13.11
N LEU A 489 -24.12 2.93 -13.70
CA LEU A 489 -23.09 3.86 -13.22
C LEU A 489 -23.63 4.65 -12.01
N PRO A 490 -22.77 5.33 -11.24
CA PRO A 490 -23.23 6.31 -10.25
C PRO A 490 -24.15 7.34 -10.94
N PRO A 491 -25.22 7.82 -10.28
CA PRO A 491 -26.31 8.54 -10.94
C PRO A 491 -25.84 9.73 -11.79
N MET A 492 -24.90 10.55 -11.31
CA MET A 492 -24.34 11.66 -12.10
C MET A 492 -23.59 11.21 -13.34
N SER A 493 -22.81 10.14 -13.23
CA SER A 493 -22.02 9.59 -14.34
C SER A 493 -22.90 8.82 -15.31
N ASP A 494 -23.95 8.15 -14.83
CA ASP A 494 -24.94 7.46 -15.67
C ASP A 494 -25.79 8.48 -16.44
N GLU A 495 -26.23 9.56 -15.78
CA GLU A 495 -26.92 10.68 -16.43
C GLU A 495 -26.03 11.33 -17.50
N LEU A 496 -24.75 11.60 -17.21
CA LEU A 496 -23.82 12.13 -18.21
C LEU A 496 -23.55 11.12 -19.34
N HIS A 497 -23.38 9.84 -19.03
CA HIS A 497 -23.17 8.81 -20.03
C HIS A 497 -24.38 8.66 -20.96
N GLN A 498 -25.60 8.66 -20.40
CA GLN A 498 -26.85 8.67 -21.15
C GLN A 498 -26.94 9.91 -22.05
N THR A 499 -26.59 11.09 -21.54
CA THR A 499 -26.59 12.31 -22.37
C THR A 499 -25.53 12.27 -23.48
N ASN A 500 -24.39 11.62 -23.24
CA ASN A 500 -23.32 11.48 -24.23
C ASN A 500 -23.68 10.41 -25.29
N LEU A 501 -24.37 9.35 -24.88
CA LEU A 501 -25.07 8.44 -25.78
C LEU A 501 -26.08 9.23 -26.61
N ASP A 502 -27.07 9.88 -26.00
CA ASP A 502 -28.11 10.62 -26.71
C ASP A 502 -27.54 11.74 -27.61
N ALA A 503 -26.43 12.38 -27.20
CA ALA A 503 -25.71 13.39 -27.98
C ALA A 503 -25.01 12.78 -29.21
N ARG A 504 -24.34 11.63 -29.09
CA ARG A 504 -23.83 10.89 -30.27
C ARG A 504 -24.98 10.37 -31.15
N TRP A 505 -26.10 10.00 -30.53
CA TRP A 505 -27.34 9.65 -31.21
C TRP A 505 -28.11 10.87 -31.71
N GLN A 506 -27.57 12.11 -31.64
CA GLN A 506 -28.04 13.25 -32.44
C GLN A 506 -27.97 12.95 -33.94
N ARG A 507 -27.14 11.98 -34.37
CA ARG A 507 -27.21 11.39 -35.72
C ARG A 507 -28.58 10.75 -36.04
N HIS A 508 -29.44 10.54 -35.03
CA HIS A 508 -30.80 9.98 -35.10
C HIS A 508 -31.91 10.91 -34.54
N GLY A 509 -31.61 12.17 -34.18
CA GLY A 509 -32.62 13.23 -34.04
C GLY A 509 -33.38 13.38 -32.70
N GLN A 510 -32.86 12.92 -31.56
CA GLN A 510 -33.58 12.94 -30.25
C GLN A 510 -32.96 13.86 -29.17
N ALA A 511 -32.39 15.01 -29.54
CA ALA A 511 -31.71 15.92 -28.59
C ALA A 511 -32.55 16.40 -27.39
N VAL A 512 -33.89 16.44 -27.51
CA VAL A 512 -34.80 16.90 -26.45
C VAL A 512 -34.81 15.95 -25.24
N THR A 513 -34.62 14.66 -25.47
CA THR A 513 -34.68 13.63 -24.41
C THR A 513 -33.48 13.69 -23.46
N ALA A 514 -32.36 14.22 -23.93
CA ALA A 514 -31.12 14.35 -23.15
C ALA A 514 -31.09 15.57 -22.21
N ILE A 515 -31.93 16.59 -22.42
CA ILE A 515 -31.83 17.86 -21.68
C ILE A 515 -32.09 17.68 -20.19
N GLN A 516 -33.15 16.97 -19.81
CA GLN A 516 -33.54 16.82 -18.42
C GLN A 516 -32.49 16.05 -17.60
N PRO A 517 -32.01 14.86 -18.05
CA PRO A 517 -30.89 14.18 -17.39
C PRO A 517 -29.63 15.04 -17.28
N LEU A 518 -29.33 15.83 -18.31
CA LEU A 518 -28.15 16.71 -18.31
C LEU A 518 -28.24 17.83 -17.27
N LEU A 519 -29.38 18.51 -17.19
CA LEU A 519 -29.61 19.57 -16.20
C LEU A 519 -29.59 19.00 -14.77
N GLN A 520 -30.13 17.79 -14.57
CA GLN A 520 -30.07 17.11 -13.30
C GLN A 520 -28.63 16.78 -12.89
N SER A 521 -27.82 16.25 -13.80
CA SER A 521 -26.41 15.96 -13.52
C SER A 521 -25.57 17.23 -13.31
N LEU A 522 -25.86 18.31 -14.04
CA LEU A 522 -25.25 19.62 -13.81
C LEU A 522 -25.54 20.15 -12.41
N TRP A 523 -26.80 20.13 -11.99
CA TRP A 523 -27.18 20.53 -10.64
C TRP A 523 -26.49 19.68 -9.58
N ASN A 524 -26.50 18.36 -9.75
CA ASN A 524 -25.90 17.42 -8.81
C ASN A 524 -24.38 17.58 -8.73
N SER A 525 -23.70 17.77 -9.86
CA SER A 525 -22.25 17.97 -9.90
C SER A 525 -21.83 19.31 -9.31
N GLU A 526 -22.60 20.38 -9.52
CA GLU A 526 -22.37 21.68 -8.89
C GLU A 526 -22.61 21.61 -7.37
N PHE A 527 -23.75 21.08 -6.95
CA PHE A 527 -24.10 20.92 -5.54
C PHE A 527 -23.05 20.06 -4.80
N GLN A 528 -22.58 18.97 -5.42
CA GLN A 528 -21.57 18.12 -4.82
C GLN A 528 -20.16 18.72 -4.85
N GLY A 529 -19.91 19.75 -5.66
CA GLY A 529 -18.58 20.33 -5.87
C GLY A 529 -17.68 19.49 -6.79
N ARG A 530 -18.25 18.63 -7.65
CA ARG A 530 -17.49 17.83 -8.62
C ARG A 530 -17.26 18.61 -9.91
N PHE A 531 -16.43 19.65 -9.83
CA PHE A 531 -16.23 20.59 -10.92
C PHE A 531 -15.75 19.97 -12.25
N PRO A 532 -14.95 18.89 -12.30
CA PRO A 532 -14.62 18.24 -13.57
C PRO A 532 -15.86 17.74 -14.33
N LEU A 533 -16.83 17.13 -13.62
CA LEU A 533 -18.08 16.65 -14.21
C LEU A 533 -19.01 17.81 -14.59
N TYR A 534 -19.07 18.84 -13.75
CA TYR A 534 -19.82 20.06 -14.06
C TYR A 534 -19.34 20.70 -15.36
N ARG A 535 -18.02 20.89 -15.52
CA ARG A 535 -17.43 21.46 -16.73
C ARG A 535 -17.74 20.61 -17.96
N LEU A 536 -17.65 19.28 -17.85
CA LEU A 536 -18.06 18.37 -18.93
C LEU A 536 -19.55 18.54 -19.26
N GLY A 537 -20.41 18.61 -18.25
CA GLY A 537 -21.85 18.83 -18.43
C GLY A 537 -22.16 20.14 -19.15
N ILE A 538 -21.43 21.23 -18.86
CA ILE A 538 -21.61 22.52 -19.54
C ILE A 538 -21.21 22.42 -21.02
N VAL A 539 -20.12 21.70 -21.33
CA VAL A 539 -19.70 21.46 -22.72
C VAL A 539 -20.74 20.64 -23.47
N LEU A 540 -21.29 19.59 -22.85
CA LEU A 540 -22.36 18.77 -23.44
C LEU A 540 -23.65 19.58 -23.61
N LEU A 541 -23.96 20.49 -22.68
CA LEU A 541 -25.13 21.36 -22.77
C LEU A 541 -25.00 22.35 -23.94
N ALA A 542 -23.81 22.91 -24.13
CA ALA A 542 -23.52 23.76 -25.27
C ALA A 542 -23.60 23.00 -26.60
N ASP A 543 -23.16 21.74 -26.64
CA ASP A 543 -23.26 20.89 -27.83
C ASP A 543 -24.73 20.54 -28.16
N ALA A 544 -25.53 20.16 -27.17
CA ALA A 544 -26.96 19.95 -27.34
C ALA A 544 -27.69 21.26 -27.74
N GLY A 545 -27.34 22.38 -27.11
CA GLY A 545 -27.87 23.71 -27.40
C GLY A 545 -27.58 24.19 -28.82
N LEU A 546 -26.46 23.79 -29.40
CA LEU A 546 -26.12 24.06 -30.80
C LEU A 546 -27.12 23.39 -31.75
N GLY A 547 -27.64 22.20 -31.41
CA GLY A 547 -28.72 21.54 -32.15
C GLY A 547 -30.04 22.31 -32.14
N PHE A 548 -30.27 23.18 -31.14
CA PHE A 548 -31.44 24.06 -31.05
C PHE A 548 -31.21 25.46 -31.66
N GLY A 549 -30.04 25.70 -32.27
CA GLY A 549 -29.70 26.99 -32.87
C GLY A 549 -29.34 28.09 -31.87
N MET A 550 -29.05 27.74 -30.61
CA MET A 550 -28.69 28.70 -29.56
C MET A 550 -27.18 29.05 -29.56
N SER A 551 -26.59 29.26 -30.72
CA SER A 551 -25.13 29.33 -30.93
C SER A 551 -24.43 30.39 -30.07
N LYS A 552 -24.96 31.63 -30.01
CA LYS A 552 -24.40 32.73 -29.20
C LYS A 552 -24.42 32.45 -27.69
N HIS A 553 -25.48 31.81 -27.20
CA HIS A 553 -25.58 31.43 -25.78
C HIS A 553 -24.60 30.32 -25.45
N CYS A 554 -24.52 29.30 -26.32
CA CYS A 554 -23.58 28.18 -26.17
C CYS A 554 -22.12 28.65 -26.18
N GLN A 555 -21.77 29.61 -27.04
CA GLN A 555 -20.46 30.25 -27.05
C GLN A 555 -20.13 30.90 -25.70
N SER A 556 -21.04 31.73 -25.16
CA SER A 556 -20.84 32.41 -23.87
C SER A 556 -20.67 31.42 -22.71
N LEU A 557 -21.41 30.31 -22.71
CA LEU A 557 -21.29 29.26 -21.69
C LEU A 557 -19.89 28.63 -21.70
N ILE A 558 -19.38 28.25 -22.88
CA ILE A 558 -18.05 27.63 -22.98
C ILE A 558 -16.95 28.64 -22.64
N GLU A 559 -17.06 29.90 -23.10
CA GLU A 559 -16.12 30.97 -22.78
C GLU A 559 -15.99 31.21 -21.27
N GLY A 560 -17.10 31.05 -20.52
CA GLY A 560 -17.11 31.19 -19.06
C GLY A 560 -16.28 30.12 -18.33
N ILE A 561 -16.18 28.90 -18.87
CA ILE A 561 -15.46 27.78 -18.25
C ILE A 561 -14.06 27.54 -18.86
N LEU A 562 -13.78 28.11 -20.03
CA LEU A 562 -12.56 27.89 -20.79
C LEU A 562 -11.27 28.14 -19.99
N PRO A 563 -11.13 29.21 -19.18
CA PRO A 563 -9.92 29.45 -18.39
C PRO A 563 -9.58 28.31 -17.42
N GLN A 564 -10.57 27.54 -16.99
CA GLN A 564 -10.39 26.40 -16.08
C GLN A 564 -10.00 25.11 -16.83
N LEU A 565 -10.29 25.03 -18.14
CA LEU A 565 -9.98 23.87 -18.99
C LEU A 565 -8.62 24.00 -19.71
N LEU A 566 -8.22 25.23 -20.05
CA LEU A 566 -6.94 25.51 -20.73
C LEU A 566 -5.69 24.96 -20.04
N PRO A 567 -5.57 24.94 -18.69
CA PRO A 567 -4.43 24.36 -17.99
C PRO A 567 -4.17 22.88 -18.32
N GLY A 568 -5.12 22.19 -18.95
CA GLY A 568 -4.89 20.87 -19.54
C GLY A 568 -4.87 19.72 -18.53
N HIS A 569 -5.59 19.87 -17.41
CA HIS A 569 -5.67 18.81 -16.40
C HIS A 569 -6.46 17.57 -16.86
N ASP A 570 -7.43 17.77 -17.76
CA ASP A 570 -8.10 16.73 -18.54
C ASP A 570 -8.04 17.15 -20.01
N VAL A 571 -7.06 16.62 -20.75
CA VAL A 571 -6.86 16.96 -22.17
C VAL A 571 -8.08 16.64 -23.02
N GLU A 572 -8.81 15.57 -22.68
CA GLU A 572 -10.02 15.14 -23.39
C GLU A 572 -11.16 16.16 -23.25
N HIS A 573 -11.38 16.69 -22.04
CA HIS A 573 -12.37 17.73 -21.81
C HIS A 573 -12.00 19.04 -22.51
N ARG A 574 -10.70 19.38 -22.53
CA ARG A 574 -10.21 20.55 -23.28
C ARG A 574 -10.43 20.39 -24.78
N ALA A 575 -10.12 19.24 -25.35
CA ALA A 575 -10.32 18.94 -26.76
C ALA A 575 -11.80 19.10 -27.15
N LEU A 576 -12.70 18.49 -26.37
CA LEU A 576 -14.15 18.58 -26.60
C LEU A 576 -14.65 20.02 -26.49
N ALA A 577 -14.26 20.74 -25.43
CA ALA A 577 -14.67 22.14 -25.24
C ALA A 577 -14.21 23.05 -26.40
N CYS A 578 -12.98 22.88 -26.88
CA CYS A 578 -12.44 23.68 -27.97
C CYS A 578 -13.08 23.32 -29.31
N TYR A 579 -13.40 22.05 -29.52
CA TYR A 579 -14.15 21.61 -30.69
C TYR A 579 -15.57 22.18 -30.72
N THR A 580 -16.30 22.08 -29.60
CA THR A 580 -17.66 22.63 -29.48
C THR A 580 -17.64 24.15 -29.59
N LEU A 581 -16.68 24.85 -28.99
CA LEU A 581 -16.52 26.30 -29.13
C LEU A 581 -16.29 26.71 -30.60
N GLY A 582 -15.41 26.01 -31.31
CA GLY A 582 -15.18 26.25 -32.74
C GLY A 582 -16.46 26.09 -33.56
N ARG A 583 -17.26 25.06 -33.26
CA ARG A 583 -18.59 24.87 -33.88
C ARG A 583 -19.57 25.99 -33.52
N CYS A 584 -19.59 26.45 -32.26
CA CYS A 584 -20.44 27.56 -31.84
C CYS A 584 -20.10 28.85 -32.58
N ILE A 585 -18.79 29.18 -32.71
CA ILE A 585 -18.33 30.37 -33.44
C ILE A 585 -18.73 30.28 -34.91
N ILE A 586 -18.53 29.13 -35.56
CA ILE A 586 -18.92 28.93 -36.96
C ILE A 586 -20.45 29.06 -37.12
N ALA A 587 -21.24 28.48 -36.21
CA ALA A 587 -22.69 28.51 -36.25
C ALA A 587 -23.30 29.86 -35.85
N SER A 588 -22.59 30.69 -35.09
CA SER A 588 -22.99 32.07 -34.79
C SER A 588 -22.60 33.04 -35.89
N SER A 589 -21.59 32.68 -36.69
CA SER A 589 -21.13 33.47 -37.84
C SER A 589 -22.04 33.24 -39.03
N ASP A 590 -22.66 34.31 -39.54
CA ASP A 590 -23.42 34.30 -40.80
C ASP A 590 -22.46 34.24 -42.03
N ALA A 591 -21.48 33.33 -41.99
CA ALA A 591 -20.39 33.14 -42.97
C ALA A 591 -19.36 34.29 -43.09
N GLU A 592 -19.19 35.10 -42.03
CA GLU A 592 -18.16 36.13 -42.01
C GLU A 592 -16.73 35.55 -41.93
N SER A 593 -15.86 35.97 -42.85
CA SER A 593 -14.47 35.47 -42.93
C SER A 593 -13.62 35.77 -41.68
N ALA A 594 -13.97 36.80 -40.89
CA ALA A 594 -13.25 37.16 -39.68
C ALA A 594 -13.54 36.19 -38.51
N GLU A 595 -14.80 35.79 -38.36
CA GLU A 595 -15.23 34.86 -37.30
C GLU A 595 -14.82 33.42 -37.63
N LEU A 596 -14.82 33.04 -38.91
CA LEU A 596 -14.24 31.76 -39.35
C LEU A 596 -12.73 31.67 -39.01
N ARG A 597 -12.00 32.79 -39.11
CA ARG A 597 -10.58 32.85 -38.69
C ARG A 597 -10.42 32.75 -37.17
N SER A 598 -11.35 33.27 -36.37
CA SER A 598 -11.27 33.19 -34.91
C SER A 598 -11.57 31.77 -34.39
N ALA A 599 -12.29 30.94 -35.15
CA ALA A 599 -12.53 29.54 -34.82
C ALA A 599 -11.28 28.64 -34.99
N LEU A 600 -10.37 28.99 -35.92
CA LEU A 600 -9.22 28.14 -36.27
C LEU A 600 -8.30 27.77 -35.09
N PRO A 601 -7.88 28.70 -34.20
CA PRO A 601 -7.01 28.36 -33.07
C PRO A 601 -7.63 27.30 -32.15
N HIS A 602 -8.95 27.37 -31.91
CA HIS A 602 -9.66 26.42 -31.06
C HIS A 602 -9.75 25.04 -31.70
N LEU A 603 -10.03 24.97 -33.01
CA LEU A 603 -10.07 23.70 -33.75
C LEU A 603 -8.68 23.05 -33.87
N LEU A 604 -7.63 23.83 -34.09
CA LEU A 604 -6.25 23.30 -34.13
C LEU A 604 -5.81 22.77 -32.75
N MET A 605 -6.23 23.42 -31.67
CA MET A 605 -5.97 22.92 -30.32
C MET A 605 -6.71 21.61 -30.05
N ALA A 606 -7.98 21.51 -30.46
CA ALA A 606 -8.74 20.26 -30.36
C ALA A 606 -8.12 19.12 -31.20
N GLU A 607 -7.67 19.41 -32.43
CA GLU A 607 -6.96 18.44 -33.27
C GLU A 607 -5.70 17.90 -32.54
N ASN A 608 -4.86 18.81 -32.05
CA ASN A 608 -3.62 18.43 -31.37
C ASN A 608 -3.88 17.57 -30.12
N ASP A 609 -4.90 17.94 -29.34
CA ASP A 609 -5.28 17.23 -28.12
C ASP A 609 -5.83 15.82 -28.42
N TYR A 610 -6.72 15.66 -29.42
CA TYR A 610 -7.23 14.34 -29.80
C TYR A 610 -6.14 13.44 -30.40
N VAL A 611 -5.23 14.01 -31.18
CA VAL A 611 -4.06 13.27 -31.72
C VAL A 611 -3.13 12.83 -30.58
N HIS A 612 -2.90 13.70 -29.60
CA HIS A 612 -2.09 13.38 -28.41
C HIS A 612 -2.69 12.24 -27.59
N LEU A 613 -4.02 12.18 -27.48
CA LEU A 613 -4.76 11.12 -26.78
C LEU A 613 -4.93 9.83 -27.60
N GLU A 614 -4.42 9.77 -28.83
CA GLU A 614 -4.63 8.67 -29.77
C GLU A 614 -6.13 8.42 -30.12
N MET A 615 -6.98 9.44 -29.98
CA MET A 615 -8.42 9.40 -30.29
C MET A 615 -8.66 9.76 -31.76
N PHE A 616 -8.24 8.89 -32.67
CA PHE A 616 -8.22 9.17 -34.11
C PHE A 616 -9.61 9.36 -34.74
N GLU A 617 -10.66 8.72 -34.20
CA GLU A 617 -12.04 8.92 -34.66
C GLU A 617 -12.47 10.38 -34.46
N ALA A 618 -12.34 10.90 -33.22
CA ALA A 618 -12.66 12.29 -32.91
C ALA A 618 -11.73 13.27 -33.63
N ALA A 619 -10.43 12.95 -33.74
CA ALA A 619 -9.49 13.77 -34.51
C ALA A 619 -9.91 13.90 -35.98
N SER A 620 -10.43 12.82 -36.58
CA SER A 620 -10.90 12.84 -37.97
C SER A 620 -12.11 13.75 -38.17
N ASP A 621 -13.02 13.81 -37.19
CA ASP A 621 -14.17 14.73 -37.21
C ASP A 621 -13.71 16.21 -37.15
N VAL A 622 -12.74 16.52 -36.28
CA VAL A 622 -12.15 17.88 -36.20
C VAL A 622 -11.41 18.24 -37.49
N GLN A 623 -10.61 17.32 -38.02
CA GLN A 623 -9.89 17.50 -39.28
C GLN A 623 -10.85 17.73 -40.44
N TRP A 624 -11.98 17.02 -40.47
CA TRP A 624 -13.02 17.26 -41.46
C TRP A 624 -13.60 18.67 -41.37
N LEU A 625 -13.93 19.13 -40.17
CA LEU A 625 -14.42 20.50 -39.97
C LEU A 625 -13.37 21.55 -40.35
N LEU A 626 -12.09 21.33 -40.01
CA LEU A 626 -10.97 22.20 -40.42
C LEU A 626 -10.85 22.30 -41.94
N MET A 627 -11.02 21.20 -42.69
CA MET A 627 -11.03 21.24 -44.16
C MET A 627 -12.14 22.15 -44.70
N VAL A 628 -13.35 22.06 -44.14
CA VAL A 628 -14.49 22.90 -44.53
C VAL A 628 -14.19 24.38 -44.26
N VAL A 629 -13.63 24.70 -43.09
CA VAL A 629 -13.27 26.08 -42.73
C VAL A 629 -12.20 26.64 -43.67
N TYR A 630 -11.12 25.89 -43.95
CA TYR A 630 -10.06 26.34 -44.87
C TYR A 630 -10.56 26.49 -46.31
N HIS A 631 -11.47 25.62 -46.76
CA HIS A 631 -12.12 25.77 -48.05
C HIS A 631 -12.91 27.08 -48.15
N ASN A 632 -13.73 27.38 -47.14
CA ASN A 632 -14.53 28.62 -47.08
C ASN A 632 -13.66 29.89 -46.95
N LEU A 633 -12.45 29.78 -46.39
CA LEU A 633 -11.48 30.88 -46.29
C LEU A 633 -10.59 31.04 -47.54
N GLY A 634 -10.69 30.14 -48.53
CA GLY A 634 -9.85 30.15 -49.74
C GLY A 634 -8.39 29.74 -49.50
N MET A 635 -8.09 29.09 -48.37
CA MET A 635 -6.75 28.67 -47.95
C MET A 635 -6.43 27.25 -48.45
N ALA A 636 -6.22 27.12 -49.76
CA ALA A 636 -6.09 25.81 -50.42
C ALA A 636 -4.87 24.99 -49.96
N THR A 637 -3.76 25.65 -49.64
CA THR A 637 -2.52 25.01 -49.17
C THR A 637 -2.70 24.33 -47.82
N GLU A 638 -3.34 25.02 -46.88
CA GLU A 638 -3.63 24.54 -45.54
C GLU A 638 -4.71 23.48 -45.57
N GLY A 639 -5.72 23.64 -46.43
CA GLY A 639 -6.75 22.61 -46.67
C GLY A 639 -6.16 21.30 -47.17
N ALA A 640 -5.23 21.34 -48.12
CA ALA A 640 -4.53 20.13 -48.60
C ALA A 640 -3.71 19.45 -47.49
N ALA A 641 -3.03 20.23 -46.65
CA ALA A 641 -2.27 19.70 -45.52
C ALA A 641 -3.18 19.04 -44.46
N VAL A 642 -4.38 19.58 -44.20
CA VAL A 642 -5.36 18.93 -43.30
C VAL A 642 -5.89 17.63 -43.92
N TYR A 643 -6.15 17.63 -45.23
CA TYR A 643 -6.60 16.42 -45.94
C TYR A 643 -5.59 15.27 -45.84
N GLU A 644 -4.29 15.55 -45.97
CA GLU A 644 -3.24 14.55 -45.74
C GLU A 644 -3.27 14.01 -44.30
N ARG A 645 -3.45 14.88 -43.29
CA ARG A 645 -3.58 14.45 -41.89
C ARG A 645 -4.82 13.61 -41.65
N TYR A 646 -5.96 13.96 -42.27
CA TYR A 646 -7.19 13.17 -42.22
C TYR A 646 -6.99 11.77 -42.80
N ASN A 647 -6.33 11.65 -43.95
CA ASN A 647 -5.99 10.35 -44.53
C ASN A 647 -5.05 9.53 -43.63
N CYS A 648 -4.10 10.18 -42.95
CA CYS A 648 -3.22 9.53 -41.99
C CYS A 648 -4.00 9.01 -40.76
N SER A 649 -4.88 9.83 -40.17
CA SER A 649 -5.73 9.44 -39.03
C SER A 649 -6.63 8.26 -39.39
N THR A 650 -7.30 8.30 -40.54
CA THR A 650 -8.19 7.22 -41.00
C THR A 650 -7.43 5.94 -41.35
N ALA A 651 -6.22 6.04 -41.91
CA ALA A 651 -5.35 4.89 -42.13
C ALA A 651 -4.93 4.24 -40.80
N ARG A 652 -4.64 5.03 -39.76
CA ARG A 652 -4.33 4.51 -38.42
C ARG A 652 -5.52 3.79 -37.78
N ILE A 653 -6.74 4.32 -37.92
CA ILE A 653 -7.96 3.63 -37.44
C ILE A 653 -8.06 2.24 -38.05
N ARG A 654 -7.94 2.12 -39.39
CA ARG A 654 -7.98 0.83 -40.09
C ARG A 654 -6.87 -0.11 -39.64
N MET A 655 -5.64 0.38 -39.50
CA MET A 655 -4.52 -0.40 -39.00
C MET A 655 -4.80 -0.99 -37.62
N TYR A 656 -5.43 -0.21 -36.72
CA TYR A 656 -5.77 -0.66 -35.38
C TYR A 656 -6.97 -1.63 -35.34
N GLU A 657 -7.91 -1.53 -36.29
CA GLU A 657 -9.00 -2.51 -36.46
C GLU A 657 -8.50 -3.85 -37.01
N GLU A 658 -7.49 -3.81 -37.88
CA GLU A 658 -6.89 -4.99 -38.51
C GLU A 658 -5.89 -5.70 -37.60
N SER A 659 -5.17 -4.99 -36.74
CA SER A 659 -4.16 -5.56 -35.83
C SER A 659 -4.81 -6.20 -34.58
N PRO A 660 -4.73 -7.53 -34.40
CA PRO A 660 -5.39 -8.22 -33.30
C PRO A 660 -4.65 -8.14 -31.96
N VAL A 661 -3.34 -7.85 -31.95
CA VAL A 661 -2.49 -7.89 -30.75
C VAL A 661 -1.58 -6.66 -30.69
N ASP A 662 -1.53 -5.99 -29.54
CA ASP A 662 -0.55 -4.94 -29.23
C ASP A 662 0.61 -5.57 -28.44
N GLU A 663 1.81 -5.62 -29.04
CA GLU A 663 3.00 -6.21 -28.42
C GLU A 663 3.38 -5.55 -27.08
N GLU A 664 3.10 -4.25 -26.94
CA GLU A 664 3.41 -3.52 -25.70
C GLU A 664 2.49 -4.00 -24.58
N ALA A 665 1.20 -4.17 -24.87
CA ALA A 665 0.23 -4.70 -23.91
C ALA A 665 0.57 -6.13 -23.50
N GLU A 666 1.01 -6.97 -24.44
CA GLU A 666 1.43 -8.34 -24.14
C GLU A 666 2.65 -8.39 -23.22
N LYS A 667 3.69 -7.59 -23.51
CA LYS A 667 4.91 -7.51 -22.68
C LYS A 667 4.61 -7.03 -21.26
N VAL A 668 3.77 -6.01 -21.13
CA VAL A 668 3.35 -5.49 -19.81
C VAL A 668 2.56 -6.55 -19.06
N TRP A 669 1.62 -7.24 -19.73
CA TRP A 669 0.80 -8.24 -19.06
C TRP A 669 1.59 -9.49 -18.66
N ALA A 670 2.57 -9.91 -19.46
CA ALA A 670 3.49 -11.00 -19.10
C ALA A 670 4.23 -10.72 -17.78
N LEU A 671 4.69 -9.49 -17.58
CA LEU A 671 5.31 -9.09 -16.32
C LEU A 671 4.33 -9.17 -15.14
N VAL A 672 3.09 -8.70 -15.32
CA VAL A 672 2.06 -8.78 -14.28
C VAL A 672 1.83 -10.23 -13.88
N THR A 673 1.71 -11.14 -14.85
CA THR A 673 1.55 -12.57 -14.58
C THR A 673 2.76 -13.19 -13.88
N ASP A 674 3.98 -12.82 -14.25
CA ASP A 674 5.20 -13.32 -13.61
C ASP A 674 5.29 -12.87 -12.16
N VAL A 675 4.95 -11.61 -11.87
CA VAL A 675 4.90 -11.08 -10.50
C VAL A 675 3.83 -11.80 -9.68
N GLY A 676 2.64 -12.02 -10.24
CA GLY A 676 1.56 -12.75 -9.58
C GLY A 676 1.95 -14.20 -9.25
N ALA A 677 2.58 -14.91 -10.19
CA ALA A 677 3.06 -16.27 -9.99
C ALA A 677 4.15 -16.35 -8.90
N LEU A 678 5.09 -15.40 -8.88
CA LEU A 678 6.13 -15.33 -7.85
C LEU A 678 5.58 -14.96 -6.47
N LEU A 679 4.53 -14.14 -6.37
CA LEU A 679 3.89 -13.81 -5.11
C LEU A 679 3.11 -14.99 -4.53
N ALA A 680 2.36 -15.70 -5.36
CA ALA A 680 1.62 -16.90 -4.94
C ALA A 680 2.55 -18.07 -4.55
N GLY A 681 3.78 -18.11 -5.07
CA GLY A 681 4.78 -19.15 -4.76
C GLY A 681 5.63 -18.90 -3.50
N ARG A 682 5.45 -17.79 -2.78
CA ARG A 682 6.17 -17.47 -1.52
C ARG A 682 5.57 -18.20 -0.33
#